data_AF-A0A2L2YGH7-F1
#
_entry.id   AF-A0A2L2YGH7-F1
#
_cell.length_a   1.000
_cell.length_b   1.000
_cell.length_c   1.000
_cell.angle_alpha   90.00
_cell.angle_beta   90.00
_cell.angle_gamma   90.00
#
_symmetry.space_group_name_H-M   'P 1'
#
loop_
_entity.id
_entity.type
_entity.pdbx_description
1 polymer ?
#
loop_
_entity_poly.entity_id
_entity_poly.type
_entity_poly.pdbx_seq_one_letter_code
_entity_poly.pdbx_strand_id
1 'polypeptide(L)'
;PSNVAVDNLVEKLAPYKVKMVRLGHPARFSPTIQQYSLDAIVSRYDGSNVVEELHKEIDQLREKISKTKGSRTRKTMWAENRSLLKEVKEREKFIVKQILKNADVVLSTLTSASEDGSLKYAEKDHFDICVIDECSQATEAACWIPLLSVKRCILAGDHNQLPPTIVSDKAAKEGLAITLMERLLKLYGDSIKKMLTVQYRMNNAIMQWPSEHLYENKLVADESVSSHLLNGLPGVEDNENTSIPLLLIDTAGCDLCELQSEDDESKGNEGEADLVRHHVESLIKSGMHPSDIAVITPYNLQVDLIKSRLSSKFPELEIRSVDGFQGREKEAIVLSLVRSNNIGEVGFLSEDRRINVAITRAKRHLAVICDSKTVSHHGFLKSFVEYCEEKGEVRTAFQYEKEIGHYPTLAPNKVVEKKEGNKSGQKKKPIKKEHTDRATNIKKVPDYLRNASKDVPLAMENEKRLVEEKFTQIIEEFKDGEKASYLFPTSLTAFERRIVHEISEMLGLIHISTGEGENRCIEIKKHGSTQSTSSEPLTTDDEMTRLKNNSIEAKIPEVTKSKGAEPKKQATKVKAAKPKQKVLKLKESNEDDFDALIEQAMKADKTCFYEKCKKSVAALSQMCHFCKGRFCFEHFLPEVHGCGDAAKAHARSQIRKDGVIYPGSGRPQKKMDAIKQSYLQKKLDEKLSELTNKRKPKPKS
;
A
#
# COMPACT_ATOMS: atom_id res chain seq x y z
N PRO A 1 13.05 -4.44 -18.74
CA PRO A 1 12.41 -3.37 -17.90
C PRO A 1 12.68 -3.53 -16.39
N SER A 2 12.57 -4.74 -15.84
CA SER A 2 12.75 -5.03 -14.41
C SER A 2 14.16 -5.52 -14.08
N ASN A 3 14.56 -5.48 -12.80
CA ASN A 3 15.85 -6.07 -12.37
C ASN A 3 15.84 -7.59 -12.54
N VAL A 4 14.76 -8.26 -12.14
CA VAL A 4 14.61 -9.72 -12.23
C VAL A 4 14.83 -10.23 -13.65
N ALA A 5 14.27 -9.56 -14.66
CA ALA A 5 14.48 -9.96 -16.06
C ALA A 5 15.95 -9.87 -16.48
N VAL A 6 16.63 -8.77 -16.11
CA VAL A 6 18.06 -8.59 -16.44
C VAL A 6 18.93 -9.60 -15.70
N ASP A 7 18.60 -9.86 -14.44
CA ASP A 7 19.30 -10.79 -13.56
C ASP A 7 19.18 -12.24 -14.09
N ASN A 8 17.99 -12.64 -14.56
CA ASN A 8 17.79 -13.92 -15.25
C ASN A 8 18.66 -14.05 -16.52
N LEU A 9 18.84 -12.95 -17.27
CA LEU A 9 19.75 -12.96 -18.43
C LEU A 9 21.22 -13.12 -18.00
N VAL A 10 21.64 -12.48 -16.92
CA VAL A 10 22.99 -12.66 -16.35
C VAL A 10 23.20 -14.13 -15.98
N GLU A 11 22.26 -14.74 -15.27
CA GLU A 11 22.36 -16.14 -14.84
C GLU A 11 22.40 -17.10 -16.04
N LYS A 12 21.60 -16.86 -17.09
CA LYS A 12 21.63 -17.67 -18.31
C LYS A 12 22.91 -17.51 -19.11
N LEU A 13 23.56 -16.35 -19.07
CA LEU A 13 24.81 -16.09 -19.79
C LEU A 13 26.04 -16.58 -19.02
N ALA A 14 25.99 -16.61 -17.68
CA ALA A 14 27.12 -16.95 -16.83
C ALA A 14 27.83 -18.29 -17.19
N PRO A 15 27.12 -19.39 -17.51
CA PRO A 15 27.75 -20.66 -17.91
C PRO A 15 28.61 -20.56 -19.18
N TYR A 16 28.32 -19.61 -20.06
CA TYR A 16 28.99 -19.45 -21.35
C TYR A 16 30.31 -18.65 -21.27
N LYS A 17 30.73 -18.24 -20.06
CA LYS A 17 31.99 -17.49 -19.81
C LYS A 17 32.16 -16.21 -20.66
N VAL A 18 31.03 -15.56 -21.00
CA VAL A 18 31.00 -14.28 -21.71
C VAL A 18 31.48 -13.16 -20.78
N LYS A 19 32.30 -12.21 -21.28
CA LYS A 19 32.70 -11.05 -20.46
C LYS A 19 31.54 -10.09 -20.35
N MET A 20 30.88 -10.08 -19.20
CA MET A 20 29.68 -9.29 -19.00
C MET A 20 29.79 -8.33 -17.82
N VAL A 21 29.06 -7.22 -17.92
CA VAL A 21 28.98 -6.18 -16.89
C VAL A 21 27.52 -5.86 -16.61
N ARG A 22 27.09 -6.03 -15.36
CA ARG A 22 25.75 -5.67 -14.88
C ARG A 22 25.77 -4.26 -14.26
N LEU A 23 25.05 -3.32 -14.88
CA LEU A 23 24.91 -1.95 -14.40
C LEU A 23 23.71 -1.79 -13.48
N GLY A 24 23.91 -1.22 -12.30
CA GLY A 24 22.86 -0.91 -11.33
C GLY A 24 23.39 -1.02 -9.91
N HIS A 25 22.54 -0.76 -8.92
CA HIS A 25 22.99 -0.71 -7.54
C HIS A 25 23.16 -2.13 -6.95
N PRO A 26 24.34 -2.51 -6.40
CA PRO A 26 24.63 -3.86 -5.91
C PRO A 26 23.64 -4.40 -4.88
N ALA A 27 23.12 -3.54 -4.01
CA ALA A 27 22.11 -3.90 -3.00
C ALA A 27 20.80 -4.49 -3.58
N ARG A 28 20.57 -4.39 -4.90
CA ARG A 28 19.39 -4.93 -5.57
C ARG A 28 19.63 -6.30 -6.23
N PHE A 29 20.87 -6.81 -6.18
CA PHE A 29 21.27 -8.04 -6.86
C PHE A 29 21.35 -9.22 -5.89
N SER A 30 21.06 -10.42 -6.39
CA SER A 30 21.33 -11.65 -5.65
C SER A 30 22.84 -11.84 -5.43
N PRO A 31 23.27 -12.54 -4.37
CA PRO A 31 24.70 -12.78 -4.11
C PRO A 31 25.44 -13.41 -5.29
N THR A 32 24.78 -14.30 -6.03
CA THR A 32 25.33 -14.98 -7.21
C THR A 32 25.62 -14.02 -8.37
N ILE A 33 24.81 -12.98 -8.51
CA ILE A 33 24.90 -11.98 -9.58
C ILE A 33 25.83 -10.82 -9.20
N GLN A 34 26.00 -10.53 -7.91
CA GLN A 34 26.82 -9.41 -7.43
C GLN A 34 28.23 -9.40 -8.01
N GLN A 35 28.83 -10.57 -8.26
CA GLN A 35 30.16 -10.67 -8.87
C GLN A 35 30.26 -10.09 -10.29
N TYR A 36 29.14 -9.96 -11.01
CA TYR A 36 29.07 -9.37 -12.35
C TYR A 36 28.71 -7.89 -12.31
N SER A 37 28.42 -7.32 -11.13
CA SER A 37 28.11 -5.90 -11.01
C SER A 37 29.31 -5.03 -11.36
N LEU A 38 29.07 -3.86 -11.94
CA LEU A 38 30.13 -2.91 -12.25
C LEU A 38 31.02 -2.63 -11.02
N ASP A 39 30.42 -2.42 -9.86
CA ASP A 39 31.15 -2.12 -8.62
C ASP A 39 32.05 -3.27 -8.17
N ALA A 40 31.59 -4.52 -8.29
CA ALA A 40 32.39 -5.70 -7.96
C ALA A 40 33.51 -5.96 -8.97
N ILE A 41 33.29 -5.60 -10.24
CA ILE A 41 34.34 -5.69 -11.27
C ILE A 41 35.38 -4.60 -11.07
N VAL A 42 34.94 -3.37 -10.74
CA VAL A 42 35.83 -2.26 -10.38
C VAL A 42 36.69 -2.65 -9.20
N SER A 43 36.15 -3.21 -8.11
CA SER A 43 36.97 -3.57 -6.93
C SER A 43 38.03 -4.64 -7.21
N ARG A 44 37.83 -5.47 -8.24
CA ARG A 44 38.78 -6.53 -8.67
C ARG A 44 39.74 -6.08 -9.77
N TYR A 45 39.58 -4.87 -10.31
CA TYR A 45 40.35 -4.39 -11.44
C TYR A 45 41.80 -4.05 -11.05
N ASP A 46 42.74 -4.30 -11.96
CA ASP A 46 44.15 -3.97 -11.76
C ASP A 46 44.33 -2.44 -11.62
N GLY A 47 44.72 -1.99 -10.42
CA GLY A 47 44.87 -0.57 -10.08
C GLY A 47 43.84 -0.04 -9.10
N SER A 48 42.84 -0.83 -8.71
CA SER A 48 41.83 -0.44 -7.72
C SER A 48 42.37 -0.25 -6.31
N ASN A 49 43.47 -0.94 -5.97
CA ASN A 49 44.19 -0.71 -4.71
C ASN A 49 44.56 0.76 -4.51
N VAL A 50 44.93 1.46 -5.59
CA VAL A 50 45.31 2.88 -5.49
C VAL A 50 44.08 3.76 -5.23
N VAL A 51 42.92 3.39 -5.78
CA VAL A 51 41.66 4.08 -5.50
C VAL A 51 41.24 3.87 -4.04
N GLU A 52 41.43 2.67 -3.49
CA GLU A 52 41.20 2.41 -2.07
C GLU A 52 42.15 3.18 -1.15
N GLU A 53 43.43 3.28 -1.51
CA GLU A 53 44.43 4.08 -0.78
C GLU A 53 44.06 5.57 -0.76
N LEU A 54 43.66 6.13 -1.91
CA LEU A 54 43.20 7.51 -2.00
C LEU A 54 41.94 7.77 -1.16
N HIS A 55 41.01 6.81 -1.10
CA HIS A 55 39.84 6.91 -0.23
C HIS A 55 40.23 6.95 1.26
N LYS A 56 41.17 6.09 1.68
CA LYS A 56 41.71 6.11 3.06
C LYS A 56 42.37 7.46 3.38
N GLU A 57 43.13 8.02 2.44
CA GLU A 57 43.77 9.33 2.60
C GLU A 57 42.72 10.46 2.75
N ILE A 58 41.67 10.43 1.93
CA ILE A 58 40.53 11.36 2.03
C ILE A 58 39.86 11.29 3.40
N ASP A 59 39.61 10.08 3.92
CA ASP A 59 38.95 9.91 5.22
C ASP A 59 39.82 10.42 6.36
N GLN A 60 41.12 10.12 6.34
CA GLN A 60 42.08 10.67 7.30
C GLN A 60 42.15 12.20 7.23
N LEU A 61 42.13 12.78 6.02
CA LEU A 61 42.15 14.22 5.82
C LEU A 61 40.86 14.88 6.34
N ARG A 62 39.70 14.26 6.12
CA ARG A 62 38.40 14.70 6.67
C ARG A 62 38.38 14.69 8.19
N GLU A 63 38.97 13.66 8.81
CA GLU A 63 39.09 13.58 10.26
C GLU A 63 40.00 14.71 10.81
N LYS A 64 41.13 14.97 10.14
CA LYS A 64 42.04 16.10 10.47
C LYS A 64 41.34 17.47 10.31
N ILE A 65 40.55 17.65 9.26
CA ILE A 65 39.75 18.86 9.00
C ILE A 65 38.76 19.14 10.13
N SER A 66 38.10 18.09 10.63
CA SER A 66 37.15 18.18 11.75
C SER A 66 37.83 18.69 13.02
N LYS A 67 39.01 18.16 13.33
CA LYS A 67 39.80 18.50 14.54
C LYS A 67 40.50 19.87 14.47
N THR A 68 40.70 20.45 13.29
CA THR A 68 41.50 21.68 13.09
C THR A 68 40.69 22.95 13.33
N LYS A 69 41.02 23.79 14.32
CA LYS A 69 40.24 25.02 14.64
C LYS A 69 40.52 26.24 13.74
N GLY A 70 41.64 26.28 13.02
CA GLY A 70 42.08 27.44 12.23
C GLY A 70 41.40 27.57 10.86
N SER A 71 40.79 28.73 10.56
CA SER A 71 40.06 28.99 9.30
C SER A 71 40.92 28.86 8.03
N ARG A 72 42.16 29.38 8.05
CA ARG A 72 43.08 29.36 6.89
C ARG A 72 43.61 27.95 6.60
N THR A 73 44.05 27.23 7.62
CA THR A 73 44.53 25.83 7.53
C THR A 73 43.43 24.87 7.13
N ARG A 74 42.20 25.09 7.62
CA ARG A 74 41.04 24.30 7.21
C ARG A 74 40.72 24.50 5.72
N LYS A 75 40.87 25.73 5.20
CA LYS A 75 40.63 26.04 3.77
C LYS A 75 41.63 25.33 2.85
N THR A 76 42.90 25.22 3.24
CA THR A 76 43.93 24.50 2.46
C THR A 76 43.67 23.00 2.44
N MET A 77 43.34 22.39 3.60
CA MET A 77 42.98 20.97 3.67
C MET A 77 41.71 20.65 2.85
N TRP A 78 40.72 21.55 2.82
CA TRP A 78 39.55 21.38 1.93
C TRP A 78 39.86 21.52 0.44
N ALA A 79 40.95 22.22 0.07
CA ALA A 79 41.40 22.30 -1.31
C ALA A 79 42.11 21.00 -1.71
N GLU A 80 42.96 20.46 -0.83
CA GLU A 80 43.60 19.15 -0.98
C GLU A 80 42.57 18.02 -1.06
N ASN A 81 41.59 17.97 -0.16
CA ASN A 81 40.48 17.01 -0.22
C ASN A 81 39.71 17.09 -1.55
N ARG A 82 39.53 18.30 -2.11
CA ARG A 82 38.93 18.47 -3.45
C ARG A 82 39.82 17.96 -4.57
N SER A 83 41.14 18.13 -4.45
CA SER A 83 42.11 17.59 -5.41
C SER A 83 42.10 16.07 -5.39
N LEU A 84 42.17 15.44 -4.22
CA LEU A 84 42.11 14.00 -4.05
C LEU A 84 40.78 13.42 -4.58
N LEU A 85 39.65 14.06 -4.28
CA LEU A 85 38.34 13.64 -4.84
C LEU A 85 38.31 13.73 -6.37
N LYS A 86 38.99 14.72 -6.96
CA LYS A 86 39.09 14.84 -8.41
C LYS A 86 39.93 13.71 -9.00
N GLU A 87 41.06 13.39 -8.36
CA GLU A 87 41.93 12.29 -8.77
C GLU A 87 41.22 10.92 -8.69
N VAL A 88 40.53 10.64 -7.57
CA VAL A 88 39.71 9.43 -7.41
C VAL A 88 38.72 9.31 -8.56
N LYS A 89 37.97 10.39 -8.84
CA LYS A 89 36.96 10.39 -9.90
C LYS A 89 37.57 10.18 -11.29
N GLU A 90 38.75 10.72 -11.56
CA GLU A 90 39.46 10.53 -12.83
C GLU A 90 39.95 9.08 -13.00
N ARG A 91 40.47 8.47 -11.93
CA ARG A 91 40.89 7.07 -11.93
C ARG A 91 39.72 6.10 -12.06
N GLU A 92 38.66 6.29 -11.27
CA GLU A 92 37.43 5.50 -11.39
C GLU A 92 36.84 5.59 -12.81
N LYS A 93 36.80 6.81 -13.38
CA LYS A 93 36.38 7.02 -14.76
C LYS A 93 37.22 6.21 -15.75
N PHE A 94 38.55 6.21 -15.57
CA PHE A 94 39.45 5.44 -16.43
C PHE A 94 39.18 3.93 -16.32
N ILE A 95 39.05 3.42 -15.10
CA ILE A 95 38.75 2.00 -14.83
C ILE A 95 37.42 1.58 -15.45
N VAL A 96 36.34 2.33 -15.18
CA VAL A 96 35.01 2.05 -15.75
C VAL A 96 35.05 2.08 -17.28
N LYS A 97 35.77 3.03 -17.88
CA LYS A 97 35.94 3.07 -19.33
C LYS A 97 36.62 1.80 -19.87
N GLN A 98 37.68 1.31 -19.23
CA GLN A 98 38.34 0.07 -19.66
C GLN A 98 37.45 -1.15 -19.48
N ILE A 99 36.72 -1.24 -18.36
CA ILE A 99 35.78 -2.34 -18.10
C ILE A 99 34.70 -2.39 -19.18
N LEU A 100 34.06 -1.26 -19.48
CA LEU A 100 33.01 -1.19 -20.51
C LEU A 100 33.55 -1.50 -21.91
N LYS A 101 34.77 -1.05 -22.21
CA LYS A 101 35.43 -1.33 -23.49
C LYS A 101 35.74 -2.81 -23.70
N ASN A 102 36.11 -3.51 -22.62
CA ASN A 102 36.52 -4.91 -22.66
C ASN A 102 35.36 -5.90 -22.43
N ALA A 103 34.15 -5.40 -22.16
CA ALA A 103 32.96 -6.21 -21.98
C ALA A 103 32.35 -6.57 -23.34
N ASP A 104 32.01 -7.85 -23.52
CA ASP A 104 31.27 -8.34 -24.68
C ASP A 104 29.78 -7.99 -24.56
N VAL A 105 29.24 -7.99 -23.33
CA VAL A 105 27.83 -7.72 -23.05
C VAL A 105 27.68 -6.80 -21.84
N VAL A 106 26.94 -5.70 -22.00
CA VAL A 106 26.55 -4.82 -20.89
C VAL A 106 25.07 -4.97 -20.62
N LEU A 107 24.72 -5.38 -19.40
CA LEU A 107 23.36 -5.65 -18.97
C LEU A 107 22.87 -4.57 -18.01
N SER A 108 21.70 -4.00 -18.26
CA SER A 108 21.10 -3.00 -17.38
C SER A 108 19.58 -3.00 -17.49
N THR A 109 18.91 -2.37 -16.52
CA THR A 109 17.53 -1.93 -16.76
C THR A 109 17.52 -0.78 -17.78
N LEU A 110 16.36 -0.53 -18.38
CA LEU A 110 16.20 0.52 -19.40
C LEU A 110 16.63 1.90 -18.90
N THR A 111 16.26 2.24 -17.66
CA THR A 111 16.61 3.52 -17.05
C THR A 111 18.09 3.63 -16.67
N SER A 112 18.73 2.51 -16.29
CA SER A 112 20.16 2.47 -15.99
C SER A 112 21.04 2.53 -17.24
N ALA A 113 20.47 2.32 -18.44
CA ALA A 113 21.15 2.51 -19.72
C ALA A 113 21.25 3.99 -20.16
N SER A 114 21.00 4.95 -19.25
CA SER A 114 21.09 6.37 -19.57
C SER A 114 22.52 6.84 -19.82
N GLU A 115 22.69 7.75 -20.78
CA GLU A 115 23.94 8.48 -21.06
C GLU A 115 24.40 9.37 -19.91
N ASP A 116 23.57 9.67 -18.91
CA ASP A 116 24.00 10.39 -17.70
C ASP A 116 24.66 9.46 -16.66
N GLY A 117 24.41 8.15 -16.80
CA GLY A 117 24.85 7.10 -15.89
C GLY A 117 26.28 6.63 -16.13
N SER A 118 26.50 5.34 -15.95
CA SER A 118 27.81 4.68 -16.15
C SER A 118 28.17 4.57 -17.64
N LEU A 119 27.18 4.53 -18.52
CA LEU A 119 27.38 4.46 -19.98
C LEU A 119 27.95 5.75 -20.58
N LYS A 120 27.96 6.87 -19.86
CA LYS A 120 28.63 8.11 -20.30
C LYS A 120 30.13 7.96 -20.56
N TYR A 121 30.71 6.90 -20.00
CA TYR A 121 32.12 6.59 -20.15
C TYR A 121 32.40 5.62 -21.30
N ALA A 122 31.36 5.01 -21.88
CA ALA A 122 31.47 4.24 -23.11
C ALA A 122 31.82 5.19 -24.27
N GLU A 123 32.48 4.64 -25.28
CA GLU A 123 32.80 5.40 -26.50
C GLU A 123 31.52 5.64 -27.31
N LYS A 124 31.49 6.69 -28.13
CA LYS A 124 30.39 6.89 -29.07
C LYS A 124 30.35 5.70 -30.04
N ASP A 125 29.13 5.28 -30.40
CA ASP A 125 28.90 4.13 -31.29
C ASP A 125 29.56 2.82 -30.79
N HIS A 126 29.79 2.68 -29.49
CA HIS A 126 30.40 1.47 -28.90
C HIS A 126 29.51 0.22 -29.02
N PHE A 127 28.18 0.40 -29.04
CA PHE A 127 27.22 -0.71 -29.07
C PHE A 127 26.64 -0.91 -30.48
N ASP A 128 26.78 -2.11 -31.03
CA ASP A 128 26.23 -2.46 -32.34
C ASP A 128 24.74 -2.81 -32.31
N ILE A 129 24.31 -3.49 -31.23
CA ILE A 129 22.99 -4.10 -31.08
C ILE A 129 22.47 -3.85 -29.67
N CYS A 130 21.21 -3.40 -29.55
CA CYS A 130 20.48 -3.40 -28.29
C CYS A 130 19.45 -4.54 -28.28
N VAL A 131 19.49 -5.38 -27.25
CA VAL A 131 18.43 -6.38 -27.00
C VAL A 131 17.59 -5.89 -25.83
N ILE A 132 16.28 -5.74 -26.04
CA ILE A 132 15.33 -5.41 -24.98
C ILE A 132 14.46 -6.63 -24.75
N ASP A 133 14.71 -7.33 -23.66
CA ASP A 133 13.85 -8.40 -23.16
C ASP A 133 12.68 -7.84 -22.35
N GLU A 134 11.56 -8.58 -22.32
CA GLU A 134 10.29 -8.18 -21.73
C GLU A 134 9.81 -6.79 -22.22
N CYS A 135 10.02 -6.50 -23.52
CA CYS A 135 9.70 -5.21 -24.12
C CYS A 135 8.21 -4.85 -24.03
N SER A 136 7.32 -5.84 -23.97
CA SER A 136 5.87 -5.66 -23.82
C SER A 136 5.44 -5.14 -22.45
N GLN A 137 6.34 -5.11 -21.46
CA GLN A 137 6.08 -4.51 -20.13
C GLN A 137 6.76 -3.16 -19.95
N ALA A 138 7.44 -2.66 -20.98
CA ALA A 138 8.10 -1.37 -20.94
C ALA A 138 7.21 -0.31 -21.61
N THR A 139 7.15 0.88 -21.02
CA THR A 139 6.61 2.03 -21.74
C THR A 139 7.54 2.35 -22.92
N GLU A 140 6.96 2.78 -24.04
CA GLU A 140 7.75 3.12 -25.22
C GLU A 140 8.85 4.16 -24.91
N ALA A 141 8.53 5.17 -24.09
CA ALA A 141 9.48 6.18 -23.67
C ALA A 141 10.72 5.59 -22.96
N ALA A 142 10.56 4.53 -22.16
CA ALA A 142 11.68 3.89 -21.48
C ALA A 142 12.56 3.10 -22.46
N CYS A 143 11.97 2.46 -23.48
CA CYS A 143 12.72 1.74 -24.50
C CYS A 143 13.64 2.67 -25.31
N TRP A 144 13.25 3.93 -25.51
CA TRP A 144 14.07 4.90 -26.24
C TRP A 144 15.39 5.25 -25.54
N ILE A 145 15.53 5.03 -24.22
CA ILE A 145 16.77 5.32 -23.49
C ILE A 145 17.97 4.55 -24.09
N PRO A 146 17.97 3.20 -24.15
CA PRO A 146 19.07 2.46 -24.78
C PRO A 146 19.04 2.47 -26.31
N LEU A 147 17.88 2.65 -26.95
CA LEU A 147 17.75 2.55 -28.40
C LEU A 147 18.45 3.69 -29.15
N LEU A 148 18.64 4.85 -28.51
CA LEU A 148 19.34 5.98 -29.11
C LEU A 148 20.85 5.75 -29.27
N SER A 149 21.42 4.79 -28.54
CA SER A 149 22.86 4.49 -28.55
C SER A 149 23.25 3.38 -29.54
N VAL A 150 22.30 2.84 -30.32
CA VAL A 150 22.53 1.71 -31.23
C VAL A 150 21.87 1.92 -32.59
N LYS A 151 22.37 1.20 -33.61
CA LYS A 151 21.80 1.21 -34.97
C LYS A 151 20.83 0.07 -35.24
N ARG A 152 20.91 -1.02 -34.46
CA ARG A 152 20.07 -2.20 -34.58
C ARG A 152 19.52 -2.58 -33.22
N CYS A 153 18.27 -3.03 -33.19
CA CYS A 153 17.66 -3.55 -31.98
C CYS A 153 16.92 -4.86 -32.21
N ILE A 154 16.83 -5.66 -31.15
CA ILE A 154 16.01 -6.86 -31.05
C ILE A 154 15.07 -6.64 -29.87
N LEU A 155 13.77 -6.66 -30.14
CA LEU A 155 12.75 -6.57 -29.10
C LEU A 155 12.21 -7.97 -28.85
N ALA A 156 12.40 -8.47 -27.63
CA ALA A 156 11.85 -9.73 -27.16
C ALA A 156 10.79 -9.45 -26.10
N GLY A 157 9.73 -10.26 -26.09
CA GLY A 157 8.62 -10.11 -25.17
C GLY A 157 7.35 -10.73 -25.75
N ASP A 158 6.26 -10.59 -25.00
CA ASP A 158 4.97 -11.12 -25.38
C ASP A 158 3.89 -10.07 -25.14
N HIS A 159 3.34 -9.53 -26.23
CA HIS A 159 2.27 -8.54 -26.20
C HIS A 159 0.92 -9.09 -25.72
N ASN A 160 0.75 -10.41 -25.63
CA ASN A 160 -0.42 -11.04 -25.02
C ASN A 160 -0.27 -11.25 -23.50
N GLN A 161 0.85 -10.84 -22.92
CA GLN A 161 1.07 -10.80 -21.47
C GLN A 161 0.94 -9.36 -20.91
N LEU A 162 1.24 -9.17 -19.63
CA LEU A 162 0.98 -7.91 -18.93
C LEU A 162 1.62 -6.69 -19.65
N PRO A 163 0.84 -5.61 -19.88
CA PRO A 163 1.36 -4.32 -20.33
C PRO A 163 2.10 -3.58 -19.21
N PRO A 164 2.79 -2.46 -19.50
CA PRO A 164 3.35 -1.60 -18.46
C PRO A 164 2.27 -1.10 -17.48
N THR A 165 2.56 -1.15 -16.18
CA THR A 165 1.67 -0.62 -15.15
C THR A 165 1.59 0.91 -15.23
N ILE A 166 0.38 1.44 -15.45
CA ILE A 166 0.12 2.88 -15.53
C ILE A 166 -0.92 3.26 -14.49
N VAL A 167 -0.53 4.13 -13.57
CA VAL A 167 -1.40 4.60 -12.47
C VAL A 167 -2.50 5.54 -12.96
N SER A 168 -2.25 6.30 -14.03
CA SER A 168 -3.23 7.24 -14.59
C SER A 168 -4.03 6.57 -15.70
N ASP A 169 -5.26 6.17 -15.40
CA ASP A 169 -6.20 5.62 -16.40
C ASP A 169 -6.37 6.52 -17.62
N LYS A 170 -6.35 7.85 -17.40
CA LYS A 170 -6.43 8.82 -18.48
C LYS A 170 -5.22 8.68 -19.41
N ALA A 171 -4.01 8.61 -18.87
CA ALA A 171 -2.79 8.47 -19.67
C ALA A 171 -2.74 7.11 -20.39
N ALA A 172 -3.18 6.05 -19.72
CA ALA A 172 -3.30 4.73 -20.34
C ALA A 172 -4.22 4.77 -21.56
N LYS A 173 -5.42 5.35 -21.41
CA LYS A 173 -6.42 5.53 -22.50
C LYS A 173 -5.93 6.45 -23.62
N GLU A 174 -5.12 7.45 -23.30
CA GLU A 174 -4.50 8.35 -24.29
C GLU A 174 -3.28 7.72 -25.01
N GLY A 175 -2.94 6.45 -24.71
CA GLY A 175 -1.99 5.65 -25.48
C GLY A 175 -0.68 5.31 -24.76
N LEU A 176 -0.48 5.74 -23.51
CA LEU A 176 0.74 5.41 -22.76
C LEU A 176 0.88 3.89 -22.49
N ALA A 177 -0.24 3.15 -22.52
CA ALA A 177 -0.28 1.70 -22.36
C ALA A 177 0.23 0.94 -23.58
N ILE A 178 0.26 1.58 -24.75
CA ILE A 178 0.72 0.97 -25.99
C ILE A 178 2.24 0.88 -25.94
N THR A 179 2.76 -0.33 -25.96
CA THR A 179 4.21 -0.57 -25.93
C THR A 179 4.83 -0.34 -27.30
N LEU A 180 6.16 -0.15 -27.32
CA LEU A 180 6.92 -0.05 -28.56
C LEU A 180 6.71 -1.30 -29.44
N MET A 181 6.72 -2.48 -28.82
CA MET A 181 6.53 -3.76 -29.51
C MET A 181 5.16 -3.82 -30.19
N GLU A 182 4.08 -3.54 -29.47
CA GLU A 182 2.71 -3.53 -30.03
C GLU A 182 2.56 -2.52 -31.16
N ARG A 183 3.10 -1.31 -30.99
CA ARG A 183 3.05 -0.28 -32.03
C ARG A 183 3.77 -0.72 -33.30
N LEU A 184 4.95 -1.31 -33.17
CA LEU A 184 5.73 -1.79 -34.32
C LEU A 184 5.05 -2.99 -35.00
N LEU A 185 4.49 -3.93 -34.24
CA LEU A 185 3.70 -5.04 -34.78
C LEU A 185 2.48 -4.54 -35.56
N LYS A 186 1.81 -3.49 -35.09
CA LYS A 186 0.70 -2.87 -35.82
C LYS A 186 1.14 -2.21 -37.13
N LEU A 187 2.33 -1.62 -37.17
CA LEU A 187 2.85 -0.89 -38.34
C LEU A 187 3.43 -1.81 -39.41
N TYR A 188 4.19 -2.82 -39.01
CA TYR A 188 4.97 -3.67 -39.91
C TYR A 188 4.45 -5.11 -40.01
N GLY A 189 3.52 -5.50 -39.15
CA GLY A 189 2.94 -6.84 -39.12
C GLY A 189 3.99 -7.92 -38.89
N ASP A 190 3.78 -9.06 -39.54
CA ASP A 190 4.61 -10.25 -39.34
C ASP A 190 5.99 -10.16 -40.02
N SER A 191 6.25 -9.12 -40.83
CA SER A 191 7.54 -8.94 -41.51
C SER A 191 8.72 -8.75 -40.56
N ILE A 192 8.46 -8.27 -39.34
CA ILE A 192 9.45 -8.04 -38.29
C ILE A 192 9.28 -9.02 -37.11
N LYS A 193 8.25 -9.88 -37.14
CA LYS A 193 7.87 -10.75 -36.03
C LYS A 193 8.34 -12.17 -36.28
N LYS A 194 9.07 -12.74 -35.33
CA LYS A 194 9.26 -14.19 -35.25
C LYS A 194 8.70 -14.70 -33.94
N MET A 195 7.63 -15.49 -34.03
CA MET A 195 7.03 -16.15 -32.88
C MET A 195 7.73 -17.48 -32.62
N LEU A 196 8.11 -17.73 -31.37
CA LEU A 196 8.53 -19.04 -30.91
C LEU A 196 7.28 -19.88 -30.63
N THR A 197 7.19 -21.07 -31.21
CA THR A 197 5.98 -21.90 -31.16
C THR A 197 6.09 -23.09 -30.22
N VAL A 198 7.29 -23.64 -30.01
CA VAL A 198 7.50 -24.78 -29.10
C VAL A 198 7.68 -24.26 -27.67
N GLN A 199 6.89 -24.79 -26.73
CA GLN A 199 6.95 -24.44 -25.31
C GLN A 199 7.37 -25.66 -24.46
N TYR A 200 8.14 -25.39 -23.40
CA TYR A 200 8.79 -26.40 -22.54
C TYR A 200 8.36 -26.28 -21.07
N ARG A 201 7.16 -25.75 -20.80
CA ARG A 201 6.65 -25.50 -19.45
C ARG A 201 5.40 -26.31 -19.15
N MET A 202 4.35 -26.05 -19.92
CA MET A 202 2.98 -26.44 -19.58
C MET A 202 2.67 -27.83 -20.10
N ASN A 203 1.88 -28.58 -19.33
CA ASN A 203 1.14 -29.73 -19.84
C ASN A 203 0.26 -29.30 -21.04
N ASN A 204 0.04 -30.18 -22.01
CA ASN A 204 -0.76 -29.88 -23.19
C ASN A 204 -2.18 -29.39 -22.84
N ALA A 205 -2.81 -29.98 -21.83
CA ALA A 205 -4.15 -29.57 -21.37
C ALA A 205 -4.16 -28.13 -20.84
N ILE A 206 -3.09 -27.68 -20.17
CA ILE A 206 -2.96 -26.30 -19.67
C ILE A 206 -2.64 -25.34 -20.83
N MET A 207 -1.76 -25.76 -21.75
CA MET A 207 -1.29 -24.94 -22.88
C MET A 207 -2.37 -24.67 -23.93
N GLN A 208 -3.25 -25.64 -24.18
CA GLN A 208 -4.17 -25.61 -25.31
C GLN A 208 -5.10 -24.39 -25.26
N TRP A 209 -5.70 -24.08 -24.11
CA TRP A 209 -6.62 -22.95 -24.01
C TRP A 209 -5.95 -21.58 -24.30
N PRO A 210 -4.82 -21.22 -23.65
CA PRO A 210 -4.08 -20.01 -24.04
C PRO A 210 -3.69 -20.02 -25.52
N SER A 211 -3.24 -21.17 -26.04
CA SER A 211 -2.82 -21.33 -27.45
C SER A 211 -3.93 -20.91 -28.40
N GLU A 212 -5.13 -21.48 -28.23
CA GLU A 212 -6.30 -21.22 -29.06
C GLU A 212 -6.77 -19.77 -29.00
N HIS A 213 -6.83 -19.18 -27.80
CA HIS A 213 -7.47 -17.89 -27.60
C HIS A 213 -6.55 -16.68 -27.82
N LEU A 214 -5.25 -16.84 -27.61
CA LEU A 214 -4.29 -15.71 -27.63
C LEU A 214 -3.18 -15.88 -28.65
N TYR A 215 -2.91 -17.11 -29.08
CA TYR A 215 -1.75 -17.44 -29.89
C TYR A 215 -2.13 -18.12 -31.20
N GLU A 216 -3.38 -17.95 -31.66
CA GLU A 216 -3.90 -18.47 -32.95
C GLU A 216 -3.68 -19.98 -33.11
N ASN A 217 -3.71 -20.72 -32.00
CA ASN A 217 -3.42 -22.14 -31.89
C ASN A 217 -2.02 -22.56 -32.42
N LYS A 218 -1.03 -21.66 -32.32
CA LYS A 218 0.33 -21.89 -32.82
C LYS A 218 1.29 -22.50 -31.78
N LEU A 219 0.91 -22.55 -30.51
CA LEU A 219 1.79 -23.13 -29.48
C LEU A 219 1.73 -24.65 -29.53
N VAL A 220 2.91 -25.27 -29.42
CA VAL A 220 3.09 -26.72 -29.42
C VAL A 220 3.86 -27.11 -28.16
N ALA A 221 3.33 -28.05 -27.39
CA ALA A 221 4.02 -28.60 -26.24
C ALA A 221 5.15 -29.52 -26.70
N ASP A 222 6.35 -29.30 -26.16
CA ASP A 222 7.44 -30.26 -26.34
C ASP A 222 7.07 -31.61 -25.71
N GLU A 223 7.59 -32.70 -26.27
CA GLU A 223 7.30 -34.06 -25.81
C GLU A 223 7.61 -34.23 -24.31
N SER A 224 8.68 -33.58 -23.82
CA SER A 224 9.11 -33.62 -22.42
C SER A 224 8.09 -33.08 -21.41
N VAL A 225 7.17 -32.22 -21.85
CA VAL A 225 6.14 -31.61 -20.98
C VAL A 225 4.72 -31.90 -21.42
N SER A 226 4.50 -32.46 -22.61
CA SER A 226 3.16 -32.63 -23.18
C SER A 226 2.18 -33.37 -22.25
N SER A 227 2.65 -34.41 -21.55
CA SER A 227 1.83 -35.28 -20.69
C SER A 227 2.29 -35.31 -19.22
N HIS A 228 3.16 -34.39 -18.80
CA HIS A 228 3.71 -34.42 -17.45
C HIS A 228 2.68 -34.02 -16.38
N LEU A 229 2.68 -34.75 -15.25
CA LEU A 229 1.75 -34.59 -14.13
C LEU A 229 2.52 -34.53 -12.81
N LEU A 230 1.86 -34.15 -11.71
CA LEU A 230 2.51 -34.02 -10.40
C LEU A 230 2.96 -35.37 -9.84
N ASN A 231 2.18 -36.44 -10.03
CA ASN A 231 2.55 -37.80 -9.60
C ASN A 231 3.81 -38.35 -10.31
N GLY A 232 4.27 -37.70 -11.39
CA GLY A 232 5.54 -38.00 -12.04
C GLY A 232 6.76 -37.38 -11.34
N LEU A 233 6.57 -36.54 -10.32
CA LEU A 233 7.65 -35.98 -9.52
C LEU A 233 8.11 -36.96 -8.43
N PRO A 234 9.41 -36.99 -8.12
CA PRO A 234 9.93 -37.90 -7.11
C PRO A 234 9.36 -37.58 -5.72
N GLY A 235 8.80 -38.59 -5.06
CA GLY A 235 8.24 -38.46 -3.70
C GLY A 235 6.80 -37.93 -3.64
N VAL A 236 6.15 -37.70 -4.78
CA VAL A 236 4.74 -37.29 -4.85
C VAL A 236 3.85 -38.51 -5.00
N GLU A 237 2.86 -38.65 -4.11
CA GLU A 237 1.88 -39.73 -4.12
C GLU A 237 0.92 -39.59 -5.31
N ASP A 238 0.49 -40.73 -5.85
CA ASP A 238 -0.51 -40.77 -6.90
C ASP A 238 -1.93 -40.75 -6.30
N ASN A 239 -2.68 -39.68 -6.58
CA ASN A 239 -4.04 -39.48 -6.09
C ASN A 239 -4.84 -38.54 -7.00
N GLU A 240 -6.11 -38.32 -6.66
CA GLU A 240 -7.06 -37.52 -7.44
C GLU A 240 -6.63 -36.06 -7.68
N ASN A 241 -5.69 -35.51 -6.90
CA ASN A 241 -5.17 -34.16 -7.08
C ASN A 241 -3.87 -34.14 -7.91
N THR A 242 -3.06 -35.20 -7.84
CA THR A 242 -1.74 -35.26 -8.48
C THR A 242 -1.75 -35.93 -9.86
N SER A 243 -2.80 -36.70 -10.15
CA SER A 243 -3.04 -37.37 -11.45
C SER A 243 -3.73 -36.50 -12.50
N ILE A 244 -4.03 -35.23 -12.21
CA ILE A 244 -4.75 -34.32 -13.12
C ILE A 244 -3.96 -33.03 -13.38
N PRO A 245 -3.99 -32.49 -14.62
CA PRO A 245 -3.33 -31.23 -14.94
C PRO A 245 -4.20 -29.99 -14.69
N LEU A 246 -5.53 -30.16 -14.72
CA LEU A 246 -6.51 -29.08 -14.56
C LEU A 246 -7.57 -29.49 -13.54
N LEU A 247 -7.80 -28.59 -12.59
CA LEU A 247 -8.85 -28.72 -11.58
C LEU A 247 -9.64 -27.40 -11.50
N LEU A 248 -10.96 -27.47 -11.59
CA LEU A 248 -11.88 -26.37 -11.31
C LEU A 248 -12.63 -26.68 -10.02
N ILE A 249 -12.52 -25.80 -9.03
CA ILE A 249 -13.33 -25.81 -7.81
C ILE A 249 -14.33 -24.65 -7.91
N ASP A 250 -15.55 -24.98 -8.33
CA ASP A 250 -16.61 -24.00 -8.52
C ASP A 250 -17.31 -23.67 -7.19
N THR A 251 -17.34 -22.38 -6.87
CA THR A 251 -17.99 -21.83 -5.67
C THR A 251 -19.41 -21.31 -5.94
N ALA A 252 -19.88 -21.38 -7.19
CA ALA A 252 -21.22 -20.96 -7.56
C ALA A 252 -22.29 -21.70 -6.73
N GLY A 253 -23.23 -20.94 -6.19
CA GLY A 253 -24.31 -21.48 -5.35
C GLY A 253 -23.90 -21.92 -3.94
N CYS A 254 -22.65 -21.70 -3.53
CA CYS A 254 -22.14 -22.07 -2.19
C CYS A 254 -22.10 -20.88 -1.21
N ASP A 255 -22.70 -19.74 -1.57
CA ASP A 255 -22.73 -18.50 -0.79
C ASP A 255 -21.35 -17.96 -0.33
N LEU A 256 -20.27 -18.34 -1.03
CA LEU A 256 -18.91 -17.85 -0.81
C LEU A 256 -18.70 -16.48 -1.49
N CYS A 257 -19.42 -15.48 -1.01
CA CYS A 257 -19.42 -14.13 -1.56
C CYS A 257 -18.12 -13.37 -1.28
N GLU A 258 -17.79 -12.43 -2.15
CA GLU A 258 -16.70 -11.48 -1.91
C GLU A 258 -16.99 -10.56 -0.71
N LEU A 259 -15.93 -10.15 -0.01
CA LEU A 259 -15.98 -9.20 1.11
C LEU A 259 -16.42 -7.81 0.63
N GLN A 260 -17.35 -7.20 1.38
CA GLN A 260 -17.75 -5.81 1.17
C GLN A 260 -16.76 -4.89 1.89
N SER A 261 -15.80 -4.32 1.16
CA SER A 261 -14.92 -3.26 1.64
C SER A 261 -15.44 -1.88 1.23
N GLU A 262 -15.28 -0.87 2.10
CA GLU A 262 -15.52 0.54 1.75
C GLU A 262 -14.46 1.06 0.75
N ASP A 263 -13.29 0.43 0.74
CA ASP A 263 -12.24 0.65 -0.25
C ASP A 263 -12.52 -0.19 -1.50
N ASP A 264 -12.95 0.45 -2.59
CA ASP A 264 -13.23 -0.21 -3.87
C ASP A 264 -11.97 -0.71 -4.60
N GLU A 265 -10.77 -0.41 -4.10
CA GLU A 265 -9.51 -0.69 -4.81
C GLU A 265 -9.06 -2.16 -4.73
N SER A 266 -9.45 -2.94 -3.72
CA SER A 266 -9.09 -4.36 -3.62
C SER A 266 -10.22 -5.21 -3.02
N LYS A 267 -10.38 -6.43 -3.53
CA LYS A 267 -11.43 -7.38 -3.12
C LYS A 267 -10.80 -8.62 -2.47
N GLY A 268 -11.57 -9.31 -1.64
CA GLY A 268 -11.14 -10.54 -0.94
C GLY A 268 -12.31 -11.49 -0.77
N ASN A 269 -12.04 -12.78 -0.60
CA ASN A 269 -13.04 -13.83 -0.44
C ASN A 269 -12.49 -14.88 0.54
N GLU A 270 -13.05 -14.90 1.74
CA GLU A 270 -12.63 -15.81 2.82
C GLU A 270 -12.87 -17.28 2.44
N GLY A 271 -14.00 -17.57 1.80
CA GLY A 271 -14.38 -18.91 1.35
C GLY A 271 -13.38 -19.48 0.35
N GLU A 272 -13.04 -18.70 -0.68
CA GLU A 272 -11.98 -19.09 -1.62
C GLU A 272 -10.63 -19.23 -0.93
N ALA A 273 -10.31 -18.36 0.04
CA ALA A 273 -9.03 -18.44 0.76
C ALA A 273 -8.91 -19.75 1.57
N ASP A 274 -10.02 -20.26 2.12
CA ASP A 274 -10.04 -21.57 2.79
C ASP A 274 -10.00 -22.76 1.84
N LEU A 275 -10.65 -22.67 0.67
CA LEU A 275 -10.51 -23.68 -0.38
C LEU A 275 -9.06 -23.77 -0.88
N VAL A 276 -8.42 -22.62 -1.09
CA VAL A 276 -6.98 -22.53 -1.42
C VAL A 276 -6.16 -23.21 -0.33
N ARG A 277 -6.39 -22.85 0.94
CA ARG A 277 -5.68 -23.44 2.09
C ARG A 277 -5.80 -24.96 2.08
N HIS A 278 -7.02 -25.48 1.92
CA HIS A 278 -7.28 -26.91 1.93
C HIS A 278 -6.58 -27.62 0.77
N HIS A 279 -6.69 -27.10 -0.46
CA HIS A 279 -6.07 -27.72 -1.64
C HIS A 279 -4.53 -27.71 -1.53
N VAL A 280 -3.94 -26.59 -1.10
CA VAL A 280 -2.48 -26.51 -0.88
C VAL A 280 -2.02 -27.49 0.19
N GLU A 281 -2.73 -27.57 1.32
CA GLU A 281 -2.42 -28.56 2.37
C GLU A 281 -2.53 -30.00 1.84
N SER A 282 -3.47 -30.30 0.94
CA SER A 282 -3.62 -31.61 0.31
C SER A 282 -2.43 -31.94 -0.62
N LEU A 283 -2.00 -30.99 -1.45
CA LEU A 283 -0.84 -31.17 -2.32
C LEU A 283 0.44 -31.43 -1.52
N ILE A 284 0.66 -30.66 -0.44
CA ILE A 284 1.84 -30.83 0.42
C ILE A 284 1.79 -32.18 1.16
N LYS A 285 0.62 -32.60 1.65
CA LYS A 285 0.44 -33.94 2.25
C LYS A 285 0.73 -35.06 1.26
N SER A 286 0.48 -34.83 -0.02
CA SER A 286 0.78 -35.76 -1.11
C SER A 286 2.26 -35.78 -1.48
N GLY A 287 3.15 -35.09 -0.74
CA GLY A 287 4.59 -35.10 -0.97
C GLY A 287 5.14 -33.92 -1.78
N MET A 288 4.31 -32.95 -2.20
CA MET A 288 4.79 -31.75 -2.88
C MET A 288 5.57 -30.83 -1.93
N HIS A 289 6.72 -30.34 -2.39
CA HIS A 289 7.47 -29.34 -1.63
C HIS A 289 6.78 -27.97 -1.71
N PRO A 290 6.67 -27.20 -0.60
CA PRO A 290 6.01 -25.89 -0.61
C PRO A 290 6.62 -24.91 -1.63
N SER A 291 7.93 -24.99 -1.89
CA SER A 291 8.59 -24.15 -2.90
C SER A 291 8.14 -24.45 -4.33
N ASP A 292 7.54 -25.60 -4.61
CA ASP A 292 7.11 -26.02 -5.96
C ASP A 292 5.65 -25.67 -6.23
N ILE A 293 4.99 -25.04 -5.26
CA ILE A 293 3.61 -24.57 -5.33
C ILE A 293 3.64 -23.03 -5.29
N ALA A 294 2.75 -22.39 -6.06
CA ALA A 294 2.41 -21.00 -5.81
C ALA A 294 0.90 -20.77 -5.85
N VAL A 295 0.47 -19.82 -5.03
CA VAL A 295 -0.89 -19.29 -5.07
C VAL A 295 -0.87 -17.92 -5.74
N ILE A 296 -1.69 -17.78 -6.77
CA ILE A 296 -1.85 -16.56 -7.54
C ILE A 296 -3.27 -16.04 -7.38
N THR A 297 -3.42 -14.73 -7.20
CA THR A 297 -4.73 -14.07 -7.19
C THR A 297 -4.64 -12.65 -7.74
N PRO A 298 -5.68 -12.08 -8.37
CA PRO A 298 -5.62 -10.74 -8.93
C PRO A 298 -5.59 -9.61 -7.87
N TYR A 299 -6.04 -9.88 -6.64
CA TYR A 299 -6.28 -8.85 -5.64
C TYR A 299 -5.34 -8.95 -4.43
N ASN A 300 -4.77 -7.81 -4.01
CA ASN A 300 -3.82 -7.78 -2.89
C ASN A 300 -4.46 -8.13 -1.55
N LEU A 301 -5.71 -7.73 -1.32
CA LEU A 301 -6.46 -8.14 -0.12
C LEU A 301 -6.58 -9.67 -0.04
N GLN A 302 -6.82 -10.34 -1.17
CA GLN A 302 -6.84 -11.81 -1.21
C GLN A 302 -5.45 -12.42 -0.95
N VAL A 303 -4.38 -11.81 -1.47
CA VAL A 303 -3.01 -12.22 -1.14
C VAL A 303 -2.79 -12.21 0.38
N ASP A 304 -3.20 -11.13 1.05
CA ASP A 304 -3.00 -10.97 2.49
C ASP A 304 -3.87 -11.95 3.30
N LEU A 305 -5.12 -12.19 2.87
CA LEU A 305 -6.00 -13.20 3.47
C LEU A 305 -5.37 -14.59 3.39
N ILE A 306 -4.94 -15.02 2.20
CA ILE A 306 -4.35 -16.35 2.00
C ILE A 306 -3.04 -16.49 2.78
N LYS A 307 -2.19 -15.44 2.80
CA LYS A 307 -0.97 -15.42 3.61
C LYS A 307 -1.25 -15.61 5.09
N SER A 308 -2.30 -14.97 5.62
CA SER A 308 -2.68 -15.13 7.02
C SER A 308 -3.03 -16.58 7.39
N ARG A 309 -3.48 -17.38 6.40
CA ARG A 309 -3.84 -18.79 6.58
C ARG A 309 -2.69 -19.78 6.39
N LEU A 310 -1.76 -19.48 5.47
CA LEU A 310 -0.75 -20.44 5.00
C LEU A 310 0.70 -20.06 5.34
N SER A 311 1.05 -18.77 5.41
CA SER A 311 2.46 -18.36 5.50
C SER A 311 3.16 -18.75 6.80
N SER A 312 2.41 -18.90 7.91
CA SER A 312 2.97 -19.39 9.18
C SER A 312 3.30 -20.87 9.14
N LYS A 313 2.53 -21.67 8.39
CA LYS A 313 2.73 -23.12 8.24
C LYS A 313 3.77 -23.45 7.16
N PHE A 314 3.75 -22.69 6.07
CA PHE A 314 4.55 -22.95 4.88
C PHE A 314 5.25 -21.65 4.42
N PRO A 315 6.38 -21.27 5.05
CA PRO A 315 7.05 -20.00 4.75
C PRO A 315 7.66 -19.95 3.34
N GLU A 316 7.95 -21.11 2.73
CA GLU A 316 8.52 -21.20 1.38
C GLU A 316 7.47 -21.17 0.26
N LEU A 317 6.18 -21.28 0.62
CA LEU A 317 5.07 -21.18 -0.35
C LEU A 317 4.97 -19.75 -0.88
N GLU A 318 5.03 -19.60 -2.21
CA GLU A 318 4.89 -18.29 -2.83
C GLU A 318 3.42 -17.90 -3.00
N ILE A 319 2.97 -16.86 -2.29
CA ILE A 319 1.63 -16.28 -2.44
C ILE A 319 1.79 -14.84 -2.95
N ARG A 320 1.34 -14.60 -4.19
CA ARG A 320 1.58 -13.33 -4.90
C ARG A 320 0.36 -12.90 -5.72
N SER A 321 0.31 -11.61 -6.05
CA SER A 321 -0.57 -11.14 -7.11
C SER A 321 -0.08 -11.62 -8.47
N VAL A 322 -0.95 -11.61 -9.48
CA VAL A 322 -0.57 -11.98 -10.86
C VAL A 322 0.64 -11.15 -11.33
N ASP A 323 0.57 -9.83 -11.18
CA ASP A 323 1.63 -8.89 -11.53
C ASP A 323 2.94 -9.16 -10.75
N GLY A 324 2.82 -9.58 -9.48
CA GLY A 324 3.97 -9.93 -8.63
C GLY A 324 4.61 -11.29 -8.94
N PHE A 325 3.95 -12.13 -9.73
CA PHE A 325 4.43 -13.48 -10.09
C PHE A 325 4.97 -13.58 -11.52
N GLN A 326 5.08 -12.45 -12.19
CA GLN A 326 5.50 -12.38 -13.57
C GLN A 326 6.95 -12.86 -13.77
N GLY A 327 7.19 -13.61 -14.86
CA GLY A 327 8.50 -14.19 -15.17
C GLY A 327 8.88 -15.40 -14.29
N ARG A 328 8.00 -15.83 -13.39
CA ARG A 328 8.16 -17.05 -12.58
C ARG A 328 7.26 -18.17 -13.11
N GLU A 329 7.51 -19.38 -12.61
CA GLU A 329 6.78 -20.61 -12.93
C GLU A 329 6.92 -21.60 -11.76
N LYS A 330 5.95 -22.50 -11.60
CA LYS A 330 5.93 -23.54 -10.55
C LYS A 330 5.34 -24.84 -11.06
N GLU A 331 5.63 -25.94 -10.37
CA GLU A 331 5.08 -27.26 -10.70
C GLU A 331 3.55 -27.25 -10.57
N ALA A 332 3.04 -26.66 -9.48
CA ALA A 332 1.61 -26.45 -9.24
C ALA A 332 1.25 -24.97 -9.02
N ILE A 333 0.18 -24.51 -9.66
CA ILE A 333 -0.42 -23.19 -9.41
C ILE A 333 -1.84 -23.35 -8.90
N VAL A 334 -2.17 -22.62 -7.84
CA VAL A 334 -3.55 -22.48 -7.35
C VAL A 334 -3.99 -21.03 -7.58
N LEU A 335 -5.02 -20.85 -8.40
CA LEU A 335 -5.55 -19.56 -8.81
C LEU A 335 -6.89 -19.28 -8.13
N SER A 336 -6.97 -18.22 -7.32
CA SER A 336 -8.22 -17.73 -6.72
C SER A 336 -8.69 -16.48 -7.45
N LEU A 337 -9.88 -16.52 -8.07
CA LEU A 337 -10.44 -15.42 -8.86
C LEU A 337 -11.20 -14.38 -8.01
N VAL A 338 -11.61 -14.71 -6.79
CA VAL A 338 -12.18 -13.83 -5.76
C VAL A 338 -13.60 -13.35 -6.03
N ARG A 339 -13.90 -12.96 -7.28
CA ARG A 339 -15.13 -12.28 -7.65
C ARG A 339 -16.31 -13.22 -7.57
N SER A 340 -17.19 -12.94 -6.61
CA SER A 340 -18.49 -13.61 -6.43
C SER A 340 -19.50 -12.59 -5.95
N ASN A 341 -20.42 -12.18 -6.84
CA ASN A 341 -21.40 -11.14 -6.57
C ASN A 341 -22.66 -11.29 -7.44
N ASN A 342 -23.78 -10.74 -6.95
CA ASN A 342 -25.09 -10.88 -7.60
C ASN A 342 -25.24 -10.08 -8.90
N ILE A 343 -24.33 -9.15 -9.18
CA ILE A 343 -24.39 -8.27 -10.37
C ILE A 343 -23.58 -8.81 -11.55
N GLY A 344 -22.76 -9.85 -11.35
CA GLY A 344 -21.91 -10.42 -12.40
C GLY A 344 -20.71 -9.54 -12.76
N GLU A 345 -20.25 -8.69 -11.85
CA GLU A 345 -19.13 -7.79 -12.11
C GLU A 345 -17.80 -8.48 -11.82
N VAL A 346 -16.92 -8.55 -12.81
CA VAL A 346 -15.59 -9.18 -12.68
C VAL A 346 -14.47 -8.18 -12.37
N GLY A 347 -14.70 -6.88 -12.56
CA GLY A 347 -13.74 -5.82 -12.24
C GLY A 347 -12.37 -6.04 -12.90
N PHE A 348 -11.31 -6.02 -12.09
CA PHE A 348 -9.90 -6.18 -12.51
C PHE A 348 -9.59 -7.49 -13.26
N LEU A 349 -10.46 -8.50 -13.18
CA LEU A 349 -10.36 -9.72 -13.97
C LEU A 349 -10.70 -9.51 -15.45
N SER A 350 -11.30 -8.38 -15.85
CA SER A 350 -11.66 -8.11 -17.25
C SER A 350 -10.46 -7.90 -18.18
N GLU A 351 -9.24 -7.90 -17.64
CA GLU A 351 -8.01 -7.77 -18.43
C GLU A 351 -7.47 -9.17 -18.78
N ASP A 352 -7.79 -9.63 -19.99
CA ASP A 352 -7.51 -10.99 -20.48
C ASP A 352 -6.03 -11.40 -20.36
N ARG A 353 -5.13 -10.45 -20.57
CA ARG A 353 -3.67 -10.67 -20.49
C ARG A 353 -3.22 -11.06 -19.09
N ARG A 354 -3.92 -10.59 -18.05
CA ARG A 354 -3.63 -10.96 -16.66
C ARG A 354 -4.01 -12.41 -16.41
N ILE A 355 -5.15 -12.84 -16.94
CA ILE A 355 -5.61 -14.23 -16.83
C ILE A 355 -4.67 -15.16 -17.59
N ASN A 356 -4.25 -14.78 -18.80
CA ASN A 356 -3.21 -15.49 -19.54
C ASN A 356 -1.93 -15.65 -18.70
N VAL A 357 -1.47 -14.55 -18.10
CA VAL A 357 -0.29 -14.58 -17.25
C VAL A 357 -0.50 -15.50 -16.06
N ALA A 358 -1.67 -15.54 -15.41
CA ALA A 358 -1.91 -16.41 -14.27
C ALA A 358 -1.90 -17.91 -14.65
N ILE A 359 -2.59 -18.26 -15.74
CA ILE A 359 -2.70 -19.65 -16.23
C ILE A 359 -1.35 -20.21 -16.66
N THR A 360 -0.57 -19.41 -17.41
CA THR A 360 0.70 -19.84 -18.03
C THR A 360 1.87 -19.97 -17.05
N ARG A 361 1.64 -19.83 -15.73
CA ARG A 361 2.67 -20.06 -14.69
C ARG A 361 2.76 -21.51 -14.24
N ALA A 362 1.71 -22.30 -14.51
CA ALA A 362 1.66 -23.70 -14.15
C ALA A 362 2.51 -24.54 -15.11
N LYS A 363 3.22 -25.53 -14.56
CA LYS A 363 3.89 -26.56 -15.35
C LYS A 363 3.00 -27.79 -15.48
N ARG A 364 2.73 -28.47 -14.36
CA ARG A 364 2.07 -29.78 -14.31
C ARG A 364 0.62 -29.70 -13.88
N HIS A 365 0.29 -28.79 -12.96
CA HIS A 365 -1.05 -28.69 -12.38
C HIS A 365 -1.49 -27.24 -12.21
N LEU A 366 -2.72 -26.96 -12.63
CA LEU A 366 -3.42 -25.70 -12.42
C LEU A 366 -4.77 -25.98 -11.76
N ALA A 367 -4.94 -25.51 -10.53
CA ALA A 367 -6.21 -25.48 -9.83
C ALA A 367 -6.81 -24.08 -9.87
N VAL A 368 -8.06 -23.95 -10.29
CA VAL A 368 -8.80 -22.68 -10.37
C VAL A 368 -9.96 -22.74 -9.40
N ILE A 369 -10.03 -21.75 -8.52
CA ILE A 369 -11.11 -21.58 -7.55
C ILE A 369 -11.84 -20.30 -7.92
N CYS A 370 -13.12 -20.42 -8.26
CA CYS A 370 -13.92 -19.27 -8.68
C CYS A 370 -15.42 -19.53 -8.59
N ASP A 371 -16.21 -18.45 -8.60
CA ASP A 371 -17.65 -18.49 -8.82
C ASP A 371 -17.96 -18.45 -10.31
N SER A 372 -18.28 -19.62 -10.90
CA SER A 372 -18.58 -19.76 -12.33
C SER A 372 -19.71 -18.84 -12.78
N LYS A 373 -20.72 -18.59 -11.92
CA LYS A 373 -21.86 -17.72 -12.23
C LYS A 373 -21.44 -16.27 -12.40
N THR A 374 -20.58 -15.76 -11.51
CA THR A 374 -20.09 -14.38 -11.60
C THR A 374 -19.10 -14.24 -12.76
N VAL A 375 -18.11 -15.13 -12.82
CA VAL A 375 -17.00 -15.05 -13.76
C VAL A 375 -17.44 -15.22 -15.22
N SER A 376 -18.48 -16.02 -15.48
CA SER A 376 -19.01 -16.26 -16.84
C SER A 376 -19.71 -15.05 -17.49
N HIS A 377 -19.87 -13.93 -16.78
CA HIS A 377 -20.36 -12.68 -17.38
C HIS A 377 -19.32 -12.03 -18.31
N HIS A 378 -18.05 -12.40 -18.18
CA HIS A 378 -16.98 -11.97 -19.06
C HIS A 378 -16.69 -13.05 -20.11
N GLY A 379 -16.80 -12.72 -21.41
CA GLY A 379 -16.73 -13.72 -22.48
C GLY A 379 -15.43 -14.55 -22.50
N PHE A 380 -14.30 -13.92 -22.23
CA PHE A 380 -12.99 -14.60 -22.18
C PHE A 380 -12.85 -15.54 -20.97
N LEU A 381 -13.37 -15.16 -19.82
CA LEU A 381 -13.32 -16.00 -18.62
C LEU A 381 -14.33 -17.14 -18.73
N LYS A 382 -15.49 -16.87 -19.31
CA LYS A 382 -16.50 -17.88 -19.62
C LYS A 382 -15.90 -19.01 -20.47
N SER A 383 -15.19 -18.67 -21.55
CA SER A 383 -14.57 -19.71 -22.39
C SER A 383 -13.49 -20.51 -21.64
N PHE A 384 -12.81 -19.89 -20.66
CA PHE A 384 -11.88 -20.62 -19.80
C PHE A 384 -12.57 -21.59 -18.85
N VAL A 385 -13.66 -21.15 -18.21
CA VAL A 385 -14.44 -22.01 -17.30
C VAL A 385 -15.03 -23.18 -18.08
N GLU A 386 -15.67 -22.93 -19.24
CA GLU A 386 -16.20 -23.98 -20.12
C GLU A 386 -15.10 -24.98 -20.56
N TYR A 387 -13.90 -24.48 -20.86
CA TYR A 387 -12.76 -25.33 -21.19
C TYR A 387 -12.31 -26.21 -20.02
N CYS A 388 -12.21 -25.63 -18.82
CA CYS A 388 -11.92 -26.39 -17.60
C CYS A 388 -13.00 -27.44 -17.30
N GLU A 389 -14.27 -27.14 -17.58
CA GLU A 389 -15.37 -28.09 -17.45
C GLU A 389 -15.29 -29.26 -18.46
N GLU A 390 -14.81 -29.00 -19.67
CA GLU A 390 -14.68 -30.02 -20.71
C GLU A 390 -13.43 -30.90 -20.54
N LYS A 391 -12.29 -30.30 -20.15
CA LYS A 391 -10.96 -30.95 -20.19
C LYS A 391 -10.37 -31.27 -18.81
N GLY A 392 -10.86 -30.65 -17.75
CA GLY A 392 -10.35 -30.80 -16.40
C GLY A 392 -11.29 -31.57 -15.47
N GLU A 393 -10.82 -31.79 -14.25
CA GLU A 393 -11.66 -32.27 -13.16
C GLU A 393 -12.48 -31.09 -12.61
N VAL A 394 -13.78 -31.28 -12.40
CA VAL A 394 -14.67 -30.26 -11.83
C VAL A 394 -15.20 -30.72 -10.48
N ARG A 395 -15.03 -29.86 -9.47
CA ARG A 395 -15.57 -30.08 -8.12
C ARG A 395 -16.34 -28.85 -7.69
N THR A 396 -17.37 -29.06 -6.88
CA THR A 396 -18.12 -27.96 -6.27
C THR A 396 -17.60 -27.72 -4.85
N ALA A 397 -17.59 -26.47 -4.41
CA ALA A 397 -17.21 -26.10 -3.05
C ALA A 397 -18.07 -26.79 -1.97
N PHE A 398 -19.29 -27.27 -2.29
CA PHE A 398 -20.08 -28.12 -1.39
C PHE A 398 -19.35 -29.40 -0.96
N GLN A 399 -18.48 -29.96 -1.81
CA GLN A 399 -17.69 -31.14 -1.45
C GLN A 399 -16.68 -30.85 -0.33
N TYR A 400 -16.37 -29.57 -0.11
CA TYR A 400 -15.38 -29.08 0.85
C TYR A 400 -16.03 -28.38 2.06
N GLU A 401 -17.36 -28.44 2.20
CA GLU A 401 -18.12 -27.70 3.23
C GLU A 401 -17.67 -28.05 4.66
N LYS A 402 -17.28 -29.31 4.89
CA LYS A 402 -16.80 -29.78 6.20
C LYS A 402 -15.45 -29.18 6.57
N GLU A 403 -14.64 -28.87 5.57
CA GLU A 403 -13.25 -28.43 5.71
C GLU A 403 -13.11 -26.89 5.76
N ILE A 404 -14.03 -26.16 5.13
CA ILE A 404 -14.01 -24.69 5.04
C ILE A 404 -14.83 -23.99 6.13
N GLY A 405 -15.71 -24.70 6.82
CA GLY A 405 -16.60 -24.13 7.84
C GLY A 405 -17.79 -23.35 7.24
N HIS A 406 -18.75 -22.98 8.08
CA HIS A 406 -19.97 -22.28 7.61
C HIS A 406 -19.74 -20.77 7.55
N TYR A 407 -19.85 -20.20 6.35
CA TYR A 407 -19.78 -18.76 6.14
C TYR A 407 -21.17 -18.14 6.36
N PRO A 408 -21.36 -17.25 7.36
CA PRO A 408 -22.66 -16.65 7.60
C PRO A 408 -23.07 -15.82 6.38
N THR A 409 -24.24 -16.13 5.84
CA THR A 409 -24.89 -15.35 4.78
C THR A 409 -25.10 -13.93 5.30
N LEU A 410 -24.27 -12.98 4.87
CA LEU A 410 -24.66 -11.57 4.92
C LEU A 410 -25.75 -11.39 3.88
N ALA A 411 -27.00 -11.65 4.28
CA ALA A 411 -28.17 -11.42 3.46
C ALA A 411 -28.06 -10.01 2.85
N PRO A 412 -28.23 -9.84 1.53
CA PRO A 412 -28.25 -8.52 0.94
C PRO A 412 -29.38 -7.73 1.63
N ASN A 413 -29.02 -6.60 2.23
CA ASN A 413 -30.01 -5.64 2.73
C ASN A 413 -31.03 -5.43 1.62
N LYS A 414 -32.30 -5.76 1.92
CA LYS A 414 -33.44 -5.54 1.03
C LYS A 414 -33.27 -4.18 0.36
N VAL A 415 -33.05 -4.19 -0.94
CA VAL A 415 -33.31 -3.02 -1.77
C VAL A 415 -34.76 -2.64 -1.46
N VAL A 416 -34.95 -1.49 -0.81
CA VAL A 416 -36.28 -0.95 -0.59
C VAL A 416 -36.84 -0.66 -1.97
N GLU A 417 -37.62 -1.60 -2.51
CA GLU A 417 -38.54 -1.35 -3.60
C GLU A 417 -39.42 -0.18 -3.18
N LYS A 418 -39.16 0.99 -3.76
CA LYS A 418 -40.15 2.07 -3.75
C LYS A 418 -41.35 1.56 -4.53
N LYS A 419 -42.36 1.09 -3.80
CA LYS A 419 -43.71 0.86 -4.30
C LYS A 419 -44.16 2.08 -5.07
N GLU A 420 -44.32 1.92 -6.38
CA GLU A 420 -45.05 2.86 -7.21
C GLU A 420 -46.51 2.89 -6.74
N GLY A 421 -46.86 3.98 -6.07
CA GLY A 421 -48.24 4.31 -5.73
C GLY A 421 -48.94 4.88 -6.96
N ASN A 422 -49.85 4.09 -7.53
CA ASN A 422 -50.87 4.48 -8.49
C ASN A 422 -51.46 5.88 -8.18
N LYS A 423 -51.32 6.82 -9.12
CA LYS A 423 -52.32 7.86 -9.35
C LYS A 423 -52.60 8.03 -10.84
N SER A 424 -53.85 7.73 -11.16
CA SER A 424 -54.54 7.82 -12.43
C SER A 424 -54.61 9.24 -13.01
N GLY A 425 -54.42 9.32 -14.33
CA GLY A 425 -55.29 10.06 -15.25
C GLY A 425 -55.09 11.57 -15.41
N GLN A 426 -54.48 11.97 -16.54
CA GLN A 426 -55.10 12.89 -17.52
C GLN A 426 -54.25 12.99 -18.80
N LYS A 427 -54.91 12.79 -19.96
CA LYS A 427 -54.37 13.00 -21.31
C LYS A 427 -54.28 14.50 -21.63
N LYS A 428 -53.25 14.95 -22.37
CA LYS A 428 -53.35 15.92 -23.48
C LYS A 428 -52.05 16.12 -24.29
N LYS A 429 -52.18 15.78 -25.60
CA LYS A 429 -51.65 16.30 -26.88
C LYS A 429 -50.21 16.90 -27.06
N PRO A 430 -49.63 16.77 -28.28
CA PRO A 430 -48.24 17.14 -28.60
C PRO A 430 -48.09 18.57 -29.17
N ILE A 431 -46.83 18.97 -29.47
CA ILE A 431 -46.32 20.17 -30.21
C ILE A 431 -45.92 21.33 -29.24
N LYS A 432 -44.80 22.08 -29.30
CA LYS A 432 -43.80 22.50 -30.31
C LYS A 432 -42.47 22.91 -29.62
N LYS A 433 -41.38 22.94 -30.39
CA LYS A 433 -40.07 23.55 -30.03
C LYS A 433 -40.18 25.07 -29.87
N GLU A 434 -39.48 25.64 -28.89
CA GLU A 434 -38.89 26.98 -28.99
C GLU A 434 -37.67 27.10 -28.05
N HIS A 435 -36.60 27.69 -28.58
CA HIS A 435 -35.33 27.97 -27.93
C HIS A 435 -35.45 29.05 -26.85
N THR A 436 -34.82 28.87 -25.70
CA THR A 436 -34.21 29.97 -24.95
C THR A 436 -32.92 29.51 -24.27
N ASP A 437 -31.84 30.25 -24.53
CA ASP A 437 -30.56 30.12 -23.86
C ASP A 437 -30.66 30.46 -22.37
N ARG A 438 -30.09 29.60 -21.51
CA ARG A 438 -29.57 30.02 -20.21
C ARG A 438 -28.51 29.03 -19.69
N ALA A 439 -27.27 29.49 -19.78
CA ALA A 439 -26.12 28.94 -19.07
C ALA A 439 -26.39 28.89 -17.54
N THR A 440 -26.00 27.80 -16.89
CA THR A 440 -25.69 27.81 -15.45
C THR A 440 -24.39 27.05 -15.17
N ASN A 441 -23.48 27.80 -14.58
CA ASN A 441 -22.18 27.40 -14.05
C ASN A 441 -22.30 26.38 -12.91
N ILE A 442 -21.71 25.19 -13.13
CA ILE A 442 -20.66 24.52 -12.35
C ILE A 442 -20.59 24.77 -10.82
N LYS A 443 -20.50 23.67 -10.05
CA LYS A 443 -19.42 23.50 -9.04
C LYS A 443 -18.70 22.16 -9.21
N LYS A 444 -17.59 22.22 -9.94
CA LYS A 444 -16.50 21.24 -10.00
C LYS A 444 -15.79 21.22 -8.64
N VAL A 445 -15.47 20.03 -8.17
CA VAL A 445 -14.53 19.83 -7.07
C VAL A 445 -13.12 20.21 -7.56
N PRO A 446 -12.32 20.98 -6.81
CA PRO A 446 -10.99 21.39 -7.27
C PRO A 446 -9.92 20.28 -7.19
N ASP A 447 -9.03 20.26 -8.18
CA ASP A 447 -7.96 19.29 -8.46
C ASP A 447 -6.81 19.14 -7.43
N TYR A 448 -6.92 19.68 -6.20
CA TYR A 448 -5.81 19.61 -5.23
C TYR A 448 -5.90 18.46 -4.21
N LEU A 449 -6.93 17.62 -4.26
CA LEU A 449 -7.14 16.49 -3.36
C LEU A 449 -6.52 15.16 -3.84
N ARG A 450 -5.82 15.14 -4.99
CA ARG A 450 -5.34 13.90 -5.62
C ARG A 450 -3.89 13.52 -5.32
N ASN A 451 -3.17 14.29 -4.50
CA ASN A 451 -1.76 14.06 -4.20
C ASN A 451 -1.49 14.17 -2.70
N ALA A 452 -1.76 13.08 -1.97
CA ALA A 452 -1.14 12.79 -0.69
C ALA A 452 -1.04 11.26 -0.59
N SER A 453 0.21 10.77 -0.64
CA SER A 453 0.72 9.46 -0.17
C SER A 453 1.85 8.99 -1.09
N LYS A 454 2.98 9.70 -1.00
CA LYS A 454 4.31 9.15 -1.27
C LYS A 454 4.99 9.10 0.10
N ASP A 455 5.65 7.97 0.38
CA ASP A 455 6.48 7.67 1.57
C ASP A 455 5.79 7.09 2.82
N VAL A 456 5.25 5.86 2.77
CA VAL A 456 5.05 5.02 3.98
C VAL A 456 5.18 3.52 3.63
N PRO A 457 6.39 2.93 3.68
CA PRO A 457 6.47 1.54 4.17
C PRO A 457 7.30 1.40 5.46
N LEU A 458 8.39 2.16 5.60
CA LEU A 458 9.36 1.99 6.69
C LEU A 458 8.90 2.51 8.06
N ALA A 459 7.97 3.48 8.11
CA ALA A 459 7.52 4.06 9.37
C ALA A 459 6.53 3.14 10.12
N MET A 460 5.60 2.50 9.40
CA MET A 460 4.62 1.57 10.00
C MET A 460 5.28 0.26 10.47
N GLU A 461 6.30 -0.23 9.77
CA GLU A 461 7.06 -1.42 10.18
C GLU A 461 7.86 -1.17 11.47
N ASN A 462 8.44 0.04 11.63
CA ASN A 462 9.13 0.42 12.84
C ASN A 462 8.16 0.61 14.02
N GLU A 463 7.00 1.22 13.79
CA GLU A 463 5.98 1.44 14.82
C GLU A 463 5.38 0.10 15.31
N LYS A 464 5.18 -0.86 14.40
CA LYS A 464 4.78 -2.23 14.74
C LYS A 464 5.82 -2.94 15.61
N ARG A 465 7.11 -2.88 15.26
CA ARG A 465 8.20 -3.45 16.06
C ARG A 465 8.28 -2.86 17.47
N LEU A 466 8.17 -1.54 17.59
CA LEU A 466 8.18 -0.84 18.88
C LEU A 466 7.02 -1.25 19.79
N VAL A 467 5.84 -1.51 19.22
CA VAL A 467 4.66 -1.99 19.98
C VAL A 467 4.85 -3.45 20.42
N GLU A 468 5.35 -4.32 19.54
CA GLU A 468 5.66 -5.73 19.87
C GLU A 468 6.72 -5.85 20.96
N GLU A 469 7.81 -5.08 20.88
CA GLU A 469 8.87 -5.05 21.91
C GLU A 469 8.32 -4.59 23.27
N LYS A 470 7.50 -3.54 23.27
CA LYS A 470 6.88 -3.01 24.50
C LYS A 470 6.01 -4.04 25.22
N PHE A 471 5.14 -4.74 24.49
CA PHE A 471 4.24 -5.73 25.11
C PHE A 471 4.97 -7.04 25.45
N THR A 472 6.00 -7.41 24.69
CA THR A 472 6.89 -8.54 25.03
C THR A 472 7.54 -8.29 26.39
N GLN A 473 8.11 -7.10 26.59
CA GLN A 473 8.74 -6.75 27.86
C GLN A 473 7.75 -6.80 29.05
N ILE A 474 6.53 -6.27 28.89
CA ILE A 474 5.51 -6.28 29.95
C ILE A 474 5.09 -7.72 30.32
N ILE A 475 4.93 -8.59 29.32
CA ILE A 475 4.45 -9.97 29.53
C ILE A 475 5.58 -10.85 30.08
N GLU A 476 6.82 -10.63 29.67
CA GLU A 476 8.01 -11.27 30.25
C GLU A 476 8.23 -10.84 31.71
N GLU A 477 8.15 -9.54 32.01
CA GLU A 477 8.21 -9.04 33.40
C GLU A 477 7.08 -9.63 34.27
N PHE A 478 5.88 -9.81 33.71
CA PHE A 478 4.80 -10.50 34.41
C PHE A 478 5.11 -11.99 34.63
N LYS A 479 5.66 -12.68 33.62
CA LYS A 479 6.03 -14.10 33.70
C LYS A 479 7.08 -14.35 34.78
N ASP A 480 8.01 -13.43 34.95
CA ASP A 480 9.08 -13.54 35.95
C ASP A 480 8.70 -12.94 37.33
N GLY A 481 7.64 -12.12 37.40
CA GLY A 481 7.17 -11.51 38.64
C GLY A 481 6.31 -12.42 39.55
N GLU A 482 5.96 -11.95 40.75
CA GLU A 482 5.20 -12.76 41.73
C GLU A 482 3.66 -12.69 41.56
N LYS A 483 3.14 -11.85 40.65
CA LYS A 483 1.70 -11.65 40.48
C LYS A 483 1.04 -12.82 39.74
N ALA A 484 -0.11 -13.28 40.23
CA ALA A 484 -0.87 -14.41 39.67
C ALA A 484 -1.69 -14.05 38.42
N SER A 485 -2.18 -12.81 38.32
CA SER A 485 -2.85 -12.29 37.13
C SER A 485 -2.46 -10.84 36.84
N TYR A 486 -2.57 -10.44 35.57
CA TYR A 486 -2.34 -9.08 35.10
C TYR A 486 -3.45 -8.66 34.15
N LEU A 487 -4.07 -7.51 34.44
CA LEU A 487 -5.18 -6.96 33.66
C LEU A 487 -4.70 -5.79 32.82
N PHE A 488 -4.83 -5.92 31.51
CA PHE A 488 -4.52 -4.85 30.57
C PHE A 488 -5.63 -3.79 30.51
N PRO A 489 -5.30 -2.50 30.29
CA PRO A 489 -6.28 -1.44 30.16
C PRO A 489 -7.31 -1.69 29.05
N THR A 490 -8.56 -1.26 29.24
CA THR A 490 -9.60 -1.35 28.19
C THR A 490 -9.30 -0.48 26.97
N SER A 491 -8.35 0.47 27.09
CA SER A 491 -7.91 1.39 26.03
C SER A 491 -7.01 0.76 24.96
N LEU A 492 -6.69 -0.53 25.06
CA LEU A 492 -5.91 -1.22 24.01
C LEU A 492 -6.66 -1.19 22.67
N THR A 493 -5.95 -0.83 21.60
CA THR A 493 -6.45 -0.91 20.22
C THR A 493 -6.61 -2.37 19.78
N ALA A 494 -7.38 -2.63 18.71
CA ALA A 494 -7.55 -3.99 18.18
C ALA A 494 -6.21 -4.66 17.81
N PHE A 495 -5.25 -3.87 17.32
CA PHE A 495 -3.90 -4.32 16.97
C PHE A 495 -3.07 -4.70 18.21
N GLU A 496 -3.05 -3.86 19.24
CA GLU A 496 -2.34 -4.16 20.49
C GLU A 496 -2.96 -5.36 21.22
N ARG A 497 -4.29 -5.51 21.17
CA ARG A 497 -4.99 -6.68 21.73
C ARG A 497 -4.54 -7.98 21.06
N ARG A 498 -4.38 -7.96 19.74
CA ARG A 498 -3.87 -9.11 18.98
C ARG A 498 -2.45 -9.46 19.43
N ILE A 499 -1.56 -8.47 19.51
CA ILE A 499 -0.16 -8.67 19.95
C ILE A 499 -0.09 -9.24 21.37
N VAL A 500 -0.89 -8.73 22.31
CA VAL A 500 -0.93 -9.25 23.70
C VAL A 500 -1.36 -10.71 23.73
N HIS A 501 -2.37 -11.09 22.94
CA HIS A 501 -2.81 -12.48 22.83
C HIS A 501 -1.71 -13.38 22.22
N GLU A 502 -1.11 -12.95 21.12
CA GLU A 502 -0.06 -13.70 20.40
C GLU A 502 1.20 -13.94 21.26
N ILE A 503 1.66 -12.92 21.98
CA ILE A 503 2.81 -13.04 22.89
C ILE A 503 2.46 -13.92 24.10
N SER A 504 1.26 -13.76 24.66
CA SER A 504 0.83 -14.56 25.82
C SER A 504 0.68 -16.04 25.47
N GLU A 505 0.18 -16.34 24.28
CA GLU A 505 0.08 -17.71 23.73
C GLU A 505 1.47 -18.31 23.52
N MET A 506 2.38 -17.56 22.87
CA MET A 506 3.77 -17.98 22.66
C MET A 506 4.51 -18.26 23.99
N LEU A 507 4.24 -17.48 25.03
CA LEU A 507 4.87 -17.64 26.35
C LEU A 507 4.16 -18.63 27.28
N GLY A 508 3.07 -19.26 26.81
CA GLY A 508 2.33 -20.31 27.53
C GLY A 508 1.50 -19.80 28.72
N LEU A 509 0.96 -18.58 28.63
CA LEU A 509 0.10 -17.96 29.64
C LEU A 509 -1.38 -18.09 29.26
N ILE A 510 -2.28 -18.24 30.24
CA ILE A 510 -3.72 -18.20 29.99
C ILE A 510 -4.12 -16.76 29.70
N HIS A 511 -4.73 -16.49 28.56
CA HIS A 511 -5.18 -15.15 28.16
C HIS A 511 -6.69 -15.11 27.88
N ILE A 512 -7.45 -14.28 28.61
CA ILE A 512 -8.90 -14.18 28.48
C ILE A 512 -9.30 -12.72 28.22
N SER A 513 -10.02 -12.49 27.12
CA SER A 513 -10.73 -11.22 26.90
C SER A 513 -12.04 -11.24 27.67
N THR A 514 -12.24 -10.33 28.63
CA THR A 514 -13.51 -10.18 29.37
C THR A 514 -14.16 -8.82 29.08
N GLY A 515 -15.50 -8.80 28.99
CA GLY A 515 -16.30 -7.59 28.70
C GLY A 515 -16.64 -7.37 27.21
N GLU A 516 -17.60 -6.48 26.95
CA GLU A 516 -18.08 -6.13 25.60
C GLU A 516 -17.86 -4.63 25.30
N GLY A 517 -17.59 -4.30 24.03
CA GLY A 517 -17.41 -2.92 23.57
C GLY A 517 -16.26 -2.18 24.28
N GLU A 518 -16.56 -0.98 24.78
CA GLU A 518 -15.60 -0.09 25.47
C GLU A 518 -15.10 -0.63 26.82
N ASN A 519 -15.77 -1.64 27.39
CA ASN A 519 -15.39 -2.27 28.66
C ASN A 519 -14.57 -3.55 28.49
N ARG A 520 -14.21 -3.92 27.25
CA ARG A 520 -13.43 -5.13 26.97
C ARG A 520 -11.97 -4.95 27.38
N CYS A 521 -11.47 -5.81 28.27
CA CYS A 521 -10.08 -5.87 28.74
C CYS A 521 -9.50 -7.29 28.56
N ILE A 522 -8.18 -7.41 28.63
CA ILE A 522 -7.47 -8.70 28.54
C ILE A 522 -6.87 -9.00 29.90
N GLU A 523 -7.15 -10.18 30.45
CA GLU A 523 -6.52 -10.71 31.66
C GLU A 523 -5.57 -11.85 31.26
N ILE A 524 -4.33 -11.80 31.73
CA ILE A 524 -3.35 -12.90 31.59
C ILE A 524 -3.08 -13.56 32.95
N LYS A 525 -2.95 -14.89 32.99
CA LYS A 525 -2.74 -15.71 34.20
C LYS A 525 -1.65 -16.76 33.99
N LYS A 526 -0.93 -17.10 35.06
CA LYS A 526 0.04 -18.20 35.06
C LYS A 526 -0.64 -19.56 35.26
N HIS A 527 -0.19 -20.60 34.58
CA HIS A 527 -0.62 -21.97 34.85
C HIS A 527 -0.01 -22.42 36.20
N GLY A 528 -0.81 -22.51 37.27
CA GLY A 528 -0.36 -23.13 38.53
C GLY A 528 -0.79 -22.50 39.87
N SER A 529 -1.97 -21.88 40.00
CA SER A 529 -2.54 -21.56 41.33
C SER A 529 -3.89 -22.25 41.54
N THR A 530 -3.88 -23.41 42.18
CA THR A 530 -5.10 -24.12 42.66
C THR A 530 -4.97 -24.49 44.13
N GLN A 531 -5.85 -23.92 44.97
CA GLN A 531 -6.47 -24.46 46.20
C GLN A 531 -7.81 -23.69 46.34
N SER A 532 -9.05 -24.21 46.29
CA SER A 532 -9.81 -25.34 46.89
C SER A 532 -10.45 -25.06 48.28
N THR A 533 -11.80 -24.87 48.27
CA THR A 533 -12.87 -25.27 49.26
C THR A 533 -12.82 -24.69 50.69
N SER A 534 -13.89 -24.34 51.44
CA SER A 534 -15.35 -24.59 51.55
C SER A 534 -15.92 -23.46 52.49
N SER A 535 -17.16 -22.98 52.52
CA SER A 535 -18.45 -23.60 52.92
C SER A 535 -19.54 -22.50 52.99
N GLU A 536 -20.78 -22.79 52.57
CA GLU A 536 -22.01 -22.05 52.97
C GLU A 536 -22.55 -22.60 54.32
N PRO A 537 -23.64 -22.07 54.93
CA PRO A 537 -24.18 -20.70 55.02
C PRO A 537 -24.46 -20.31 56.51
N LEU A 538 -24.78 -19.05 56.82
CA LEU A 538 -25.82 -18.69 57.81
C LEU A 538 -25.99 -17.18 57.97
N THR A 539 -27.26 -16.86 58.19
CA THR A 539 -27.94 -15.58 58.30
C THR A 539 -27.75 -14.87 59.64
N THR A 540 -27.94 -13.55 59.56
CA THR A 540 -28.52 -12.62 60.54
C THR A 540 -27.81 -12.31 61.86
N ASP A 541 -27.68 -10.98 62.03
CA ASP A 541 -27.86 -10.17 63.23
C ASP A 541 -26.65 -9.42 63.82
N ASP A 542 -26.99 -8.17 64.14
CA ASP A 542 -26.41 -7.20 65.05
C ASP A 542 -25.33 -6.19 64.57
N GLU A 543 -25.90 -5.05 64.18
CA GLU A 543 -25.75 -3.77 64.89
C GLU A 543 -24.42 -3.01 64.76
N MET A 544 -24.45 -2.23 63.69
CA MET A 544 -23.97 -0.85 63.60
C MET A 544 -24.39 0.02 64.81
N THR A 545 -23.44 0.68 65.49
CA THR A 545 -23.38 2.16 65.68
C THR A 545 -22.38 2.62 66.73
N ARG A 546 -21.58 3.64 66.37
CA ARG A 546 -21.33 4.94 67.04
C ARG A 546 -19.99 5.49 66.50
N LEU A 547 -19.91 6.65 65.85
CA LEU A 547 -20.55 7.95 66.07
C LEU A 547 -21.02 8.55 64.72
N LYS A 548 -22.30 8.97 64.58
CA LYS A 548 -22.88 10.30 64.93
C LYS A 548 -22.19 11.47 64.21
N ASN A 549 -22.86 12.50 63.70
CA ASN A 549 -24.26 12.85 63.42
C ASN A 549 -24.19 14.31 62.89
N ASN A 550 -25.08 14.69 61.98
CA ASN A 550 -26.14 15.68 62.26
C ASN A 550 -26.95 16.01 60.98
N SER A 551 -28.09 15.32 60.93
CA SER A 551 -29.46 15.67 60.53
C SER A 551 -29.79 17.12 60.08
N ILE A 552 -30.79 17.28 59.20
CA ILE A 552 -32.23 17.41 59.52
C ILE A 552 -33.07 17.33 58.22
N GLU A 553 -34.24 16.71 58.35
CA GLU A 553 -35.29 16.40 57.38
C GLU A 553 -36.05 17.64 56.83
N ALA A 554 -36.70 17.51 55.66
CA ALA A 554 -38.18 17.43 55.56
C ALA A 554 -38.73 17.69 54.13
N LYS A 555 -39.64 16.77 53.73
CA LYS A 555 -40.87 16.92 52.92
C LYS A 555 -40.82 17.29 51.42
N ILE A 556 -41.40 16.37 50.64
CA ILE A 556 -41.96 16.54 49.28
C ILE A 556 -43.27 17.35 49.38
N PRO A 557 -43.66 18.12 48.35
CA PRO A 557 -44.74 17.64 47.47
C PRO A 557 -44.56 17.95 45.96
N GLU A 558 -45.07 17.06 45.11
CA GLU A 558 -45.44 17.34 43.72
C GLU A 558 -46.60 18.35 43.63
N VAL A 559 -46.73 19.08 42.50
CA VAL A 559 -48.02 19.37 41.80
C VAL A 559 -47.85 20.31 40.56
N THR A 560 -48.35 19.81 39.42
CA THR A 560 -49.04 20.44 38.25
C THR A 560 -48.37 21.31 37.15
N LYS A 561 -48.57 20.83 35.91
CA LYS A 561 -49.18 21.45 34.69
C LYS A 561 -49.12 22.99 34.49
N SER A 562 -48.61 23.42 33.31
CA SER A 562 -49.39 23.91 32.13
C SER A 562 -48.73 25.02 31.29
N LYS A 563 -48.88 24.87 29.95
CA LYS A 563 -49.04 25.83 28.83
C LYS A 563 -48.35 27.22 28.83
N GLY A 564 -47.66 27.51 27.70
CA GLY A 564 -47.98 28.69 26.87
C GLY A 564 -46.86 29.71 26.55
N ALA A 565 -46.84 30.12 25.27
CA ALA A 565 -46.41 31.42 24.72
C ALA A 565 -44.96 31.62 24.19
N GLU A 566 -44.85 31.80 22.86
CA GLU A 566 -43.94 32.76 22.18
C GLU A 566 -44.23 34.21 22.67
N PRO A 567 -43.35 35.25 22.57
CA PRO A 567 -42.53 35.59 21.38
C PRO A 567 -41.25 36.46 21.60
N LYS A 568 -40.67 36.93 20.47
CA LYS A 568 -39.89 38.17 20.23
C LYS A 568 -38.34 38.16 20.26
N LYS A 569 -37.84 38.45 19.05
CA LYS A 569 -36.53 38.98 18.64
C LYS A 569 -35.97 40.08 19.56
N GLN A 570 -34.67 40.03 19.82
CA GLN A 570 -33.80 41.22 19.78
C GLN A 570 -32.41 40.83 19.28
N ALA A 571 -31.95 41.58 18.27
CA ALA A 571 -30.69 41.40 17.60
C ALA A 571 -29.60 42.23 18.28
N THR A 572 -28.44 41.64 18.53
CA THR A 572 -27.16 42.37 18.66
C THR A 572 -26.12 41.68 17.79
N LYS A 573 -25.84 42.31 16.64
CA LYS A 573 -24.77 41.93 15.71
C LYS A 573 -23.42 42.23 16.36
N VAL A 574 -22.61 41.21 16.61
CA VAL A 574 -21.15 41.35 16.64
C VAL A 574 -20.62 40.69 15.36
N LYS A 575 -20.11 41.50 14.44
CA LYS A 575 -19.48 41.05 13.18
C LYS A 575 -18.15 40.36 13.52
N ALA A 576 -18.10 39.03 13.44
CA ALA A 576 -16.83 38.31 13.36
C ALA A 576 -16.24 38.50 11.95
N ALA A 577 -15.11 39.18 11.85
CA ALA A 577 -14.36 39.37 10.62
C ALA A 577 -13.77 38.02 10.15
N LYS A 578 -14.05 37.61 8.91
CA LYS A 578 -13.36 36.50 8.25
C LYS A 578 -11.95 36.96 7.84
N PRO A 579 -10.86 36.21 8.13
CA PRO A 579 -9.55 36.50 7.60
C PRO A 579 -9.58 36.29 6.07
N LYS A 580 -9.13 37.28 5.30
CA LYS A 580 -8.99 37.16 3.84
C LYS A 580 -7.57 36.63 3.53
N GLN A 581 -7.49 35.64 2.67
CA GLN A 581 -6.22 35.13 2.13
C GLN A 581 -5.68 36.09 1.08
N LYS A 582 -4.35 36.20 0.98
CA LYS A 582 -3.66 37.06 0.01
C LYS A 582 -3.92 36.52 -1.41
N VAL A 583 -4.82 37.16 -2.14
CA VAL A 583 -5.04 36.86 -3.56
C VAL A 583 -3.91 37.52 -4.35
N LEU A 584 -3.11 36.72 -5.04
CA LEU A 584 -2.10 37.18 -5.98
C LEU A 584 -2.80 37.89 -7.15
N LYS A 585 -2.89 39.23 -7.07
CA LYS A 585 -3.22 40.05 -8.22
C LYS A 585 -1.95 40.30 -9.01
N LEU A 586 -1.71 39.50 -10.04
CA LEU A 586 -0.75 39.84 -11.08
C LEU A 586 -1.28 41.09 -11.80
N LYS A 587 -0.42 42.09 -12.01
CA LYS A 587 -0.81 43.24 -12.84
C LYS A 587 -0.95 42.74 -14.27
N GLU A 588 -2.02 43.12 -14.97
CA GLU A 588 -2.09 42.97 -16.41
C GLU A 588 -0.95 43.81 -17.01
N SER A 589 0.08 43.13 -17.50
CA SER A 589 1.13 43.69 -18.33
C SER A 589 1.15 42.89 -19.62
N ASN A 590 1.33 43.58 -20.75
CA ASN A 590 1.29 43.05 -22.11
C ASN A 590 1.98 41.67 -22.23
N GLU A 591 1.39 40.79 -23.05
CA GLU A 591 1.66 39.36 -23.18
C GLU A 591 3.10 38.96 -23.60
N ASP A 592 4.05 39.91 -23.69
CA ASP A 592 5.38 39.70 -24.27
C ASP A 592 6.56 39.78 -23.27
N ASP A 593 6.34 39.81 -21.95
CA ASP A 593 7.44 39.79 -20.96
C ASP A 593 7.27 38.68 -19.91
N PHE A 594 7.46 37.44 -20.37
CA PHE A 594 7.31 36.21 -19.59
C PHE A 594 8.31 36.12 -18.42
N ASP A 595 9.51 36.67 -18.59
CA ASP A 595 10.56 36.66 -17.56
C ASP A 595 10.18 37.59 -16.39
N ALA A 596 9.55 38.74 -16.65
CA ALA A 596 9.05 39.64 -15.62
C ALA A 596 7.92 39.01 -14.78
N LEU A 597 7.08 38.17 -15.39
CA LEU A 597 6.03 37.41 -14.68
C LEU A 597 6.63 36.32 -13.79
N ILE A 598 7.66 35.62 -14.26
CA ILE A 598 8.41 34.64 -13.46
C ILE A 598 9.06 35.31 -12.26
N GLU A 599 9.73 36.47 -12.45
CA GLU A 599 10.33 37.20 -11.34
C GLU A 599 9.31 37.67 -10.30
N GLN A 600 8.12 38.11 -10.72
CA GLN A 600 7.04 38.49 -9.81
C GLN A 600 6.50 37.29 -9.02
N ALA A 601 6.33 36.13 -9.67
CA ALA A 601 5.92 34.90 -9.01
C ALA A 601 6.97 34.41 -8.00
N MET A 602 8.26 34.41 -8.39
CA MET A 602 9.37 34.05 -7.51
C MET A 602 9.51 35.00 -6.31
N LYS A 603 9.21 36.29 -6.48
CA LYS A 603 9.24 37.27 -5.38
C LYS A 603 8.08 37.08 -4.40
N ALA A 604 6.90 36.71 -4.90
CA ALA A 604 5.75 36.41 -4.05
C ALA A 604 5.98 35.15 -3.20
N ASP A 605 6.58 34.11 -3.77
CA ASP A 605 6.85 32.84 -3.09
C ASP A 605 7.94 32.94 -2.00
N LYS A 606 8.74 34.01 -2.03
CA LYS A 606 9.77 34.33 -1.02
C LYS A 606 9.24 35.17 0.16
N THR A 607 7.96 35.57 0.17
CA THR A 607 7.35 36.37 1.26
C THR A 607 6.19 35.64 1.92
N CYS A 608 6.01 35.83 3.22
CA CYS A 608 4.93 35.21 3.98
C CYS A 608 3.55 35.44 3.31
N PHE A 609 2.78 34.36 3.17
CA PHE A 609 1.49 34.35 2.49
C PHE A 609 0.36 35.05 3.26
N TYR A 610 0.61 35.45 4.52
CA TYR A 610 -0.34 36.25 5.29
C TYR A 610 -0.39 37.70 4.77
N GLU A 611 -1.60 38.22 4.49
CA GLU A 611 -1.84 39.46 3.72
C GLU A 611 -1.08 40.69 4.26
N LYS A 612 -0.79 40.73 5.56
CA LYS A 612 -0.10 41.85 6.24
C LYS A 612 1.35 41.55 6.66
N CYS A 613 1.88 40.37 6.33
CA CYS A 613 3.23 39.98 6.74
C CYS A 613 4.24 40.17 5.58
N LYS A 614 5.34 40.87 5.85
CA LYS A 614 6.45 41.09 4.90
C LYS A 614 7.69 40.25 5.21
N LYS A 615 7.63 39.32 6.18
CA LYS A 615 8.77 38.48 6.56
C LYS A 615 9.14 37.55 5.40
N SER A 616 10.45 37.45 5.14
CA SER A 616 11.00 36.52 4.15
C SER A 616 10.81 35.09 4.64
N VAL A 617 10.38 34.23 3.73
CA VAL A 617 10.18 32.78 3.95
C VAL A 617 11.18 31.95 3.11
N ALA A 618 12.20 32.60 2.52
CA ALA A 618 13.15 31.93 1.62
C ALA A 618 14.07 30.90 2.32
N ALA A 619 14.39 31.10 3.61
CA ALA A 619 15.30 30.23 4.36
C ALA A 619 14.58 29.37 5.41
N LEU A 620 13.55 29.91 6.06
CA LEU A 620 12.78 29.22 7.10
C LEU A 620 11.30 29.50 6.86
N SER A 621 10.55 28.47 6.46
CA SER A 621 9.13 28.56 6.20
C SER A 621 8.40 27.30 6.61
N GLN A 622 7.12 27.45 6.92
CA GLN A 622 6.21 26.34 7.16
C GLN A 622 5.07 26.47 6.16
N MET A 623 4.80 25.37 5.45
CA MET A 623 3.72 25.31 4.46
C MET A 623 2.45 24.80 5.14
N CYS A 624 1.34 25.51 4.98
CA CYS A 624 0.08 24.99 5.48
C CYS A 624 -0.45 23.87 4.59
N HIS A 625 -0.76 22.72 5.20
CA HIS A 625 -1.32 21.55 4.49
C HIS A 625 -2.68 21.82 3.80
N PHE A 626 -3.45 22.81 4.28
CA PHE A 626 -4.80 23.09 3.78
C PHE A 626 -4.84 24.11 2.64
N CYS A 627 -4.12 25.24 2.77
CA CYS A 627 -4.12 26.31 1.75
C CYS A 627 -2.83 26.35 0.90
N LYS A 628 -1.84 25.51 1.20
CA LYS A 628 -0.54 25.41 0.50
C LYS A 628 0.30 26.70 0.47
N GLY A 629 -0.11 27.74 1.20
CA GLY A 629 0.68 28.96 1.38
C GLY A 629 1.90 28.73 2.28
N ARG A 630 3.01 29.41 1.98
CA ARG A 630 4.21 29.46 2.84
C ARG A 630 4.12 30.60 3.84
N PHE A 631 4.23 30.28 5.12
CA PHE A 631 4.12 31.24 6.21
C PHE A 631 5.38 31.27 7.06
N CYS A 632 5.64 32.41 7.70
CA CYS A 632 6.62 32.50 8.79
C CYS A 632 6.04 31.85 10.07
N PHE A 633 6.90 31.50 11.03
CA PHE A 633 6.49 30.79 12.26
C PHE A 633 5.41 31.49 13.10
N GLU A 634 5.28 32.81 13.02
CA GLU A 634 4.19 33.53 13.72
C GLU A 634 2.83 33.37 13.06
N HIS A 635 2.79 33.09 11.76
CA HIS A 635 1.56 33.09 10.96
C HIS A 635 1.23 31.72 10.35
N PHE A 636 1.97 30.65 10.68
CA PHE A 636 1.75 29.33 10.06
C PHE A 636 0.54 28.58 10.64
N LEU A 637 0.13 28.89 11.88
CA LEU A 637 -0.97 28.22 12.56
C LEU A 637 -2.28 28.34 11.74
N PRO A 638 -2.96 27.23 11.42
CA PRO A 638 -4.18 27.23 10.61
C PRO A 638 -5.26 28.21 11.08
N GLU A 639 -5.38 28.43 12.39
CA GLU A 639 -6.32 29.37 12.98
C GLU A 639 -6.02 30.82 12.62
N VAL A 640 -4.75 31.17 12.41
CA VAL A 640 -4.29 32.53 12.16
C VAL A 640 -4.57 32.97 10.72
N HIS A 641 -4.45 32.07 9.75
CA HIS A 641 -4.62 32.38 8.31
C HIS A 641 -5.91 31.83 7.69
N GLY A 642 -6.83 31.34 8.53
CA GLY A 642 -8.21 31.01 8.14
C GLY A 642 -8.47 29.55 7.74
N CYS A 643 -7.50 28.66 7.92
CA CYS A 643 -7.66 27.20 7.74
C CYS A 643 -8.04 26.45 9.03
N GLY A 644 -8.33 27.16 10.13
CA GLY A 644 -8.62 26.55 11.43
C GLY A 644 -9.78 25.56 11.43
N ASP A 645 -10.84 25.82 10.66
CA ASP A 645 -11.97 24.89 10.57
C ASP A 645 -11.63 23.60 9.79
N ALA A 646 -10.82 23.71 8.74
CA ALA A 646 -10.30 22.55 8.01
C ALA A 646 -9.33 21.73 8.86
N ALA A 647 -8.47 22.40 9.63
CA ALA A 647 -7.58 21.75 10.59
C ALA A 647 -8.36 21.01 11.70
N LYS A 648 -9.42 21.62 12.22
CA LYS A 648 -10.31 20.97 13.20
C LYS A 648 -11.07 19.78 12.62
N ALA A 649 -11.54 19.88 11.37
CA ALA A 649 -12.22 18.77 10.70
C ALA A 649 -11.26 17.60 10.43
N HIS A 650 -10.03 17.90 9.98
CA HIS A 650 -8.97 16.92 9.80
C HIS A 650 -8.60 16.24 11.13
N ALA A 651 -8.37 17.03 12.18
CA ALA A 651 -8.09 16.49 13.50
C ALA A 651 -9.25 15.61 14.02
N ARG A 652 -10.52 15.98 13.80
CA ARG A 652 -11.67 15.14 14.16
C ARG A 652 -11.75 13.83 13.38
N SER A 653 -11.40 13.87 12.09
CA SER A 653 -11.33 12.67 11.25
C SER A 653 -10.22 11.74 11.70
N GLN A 654 -9.07 12.32 12.06
CA GLN A 654 -7.91 11.60 12.56
C GLN A 654 -8.18 11.01 13.95
N ILE A 655 -8.90 11.73 14.83
CA ILE A 655 -9.39 11.21 16.12
C ILE A 655 -10.36 10.04 15.94
N ARG A 656 -11.20 10.03 14.89
CA ARG A 656 -12.06 8.86 14.59
C ARG A 656 -11.26 7.65 14.11
N LYS A 657 -10.14 7.87 13.43
CA LYS A 657 -9.24 6.80 12.96
C LYS A 657 -8.33 6.28 14.08
N ASP A 658 -7.80 7.18 14.91
CA ASP A 658 -6.70 6.89 15.83
C ASP A 658 -7.16 6.75 17.29
N GLY A 659 -8.38 7.19 17.64
CA GLY A 659 -8.96 7.06 18.97
C GLY A 659 -8.36 7.97 20.07
N VAL A 660 -7.32 8.76 19.78
CA VAL A 660 -6.60 9.60 20.76
C VAL A 660 -7.05 11.07 20.71
N ILE A 661 -7.33 11.67 21.87
CA ILE A 661 -7.81 13.06 22.01
C ILE A 661 -6.64 14.03 22.19
N TYR A 662 -6.43 14.95 21.24
CA TYR A 662 -5.39 15.98 21.32
C TYR A 662 -5.87 17.28 22.01
N PRO A 663 -4.97 18.13 22.55
CA PRO A 663 -5.34 19.42 23.14
C PRO A 663 -6.14 20.28 22.15
N GLY A 664 -7.33 20.73 22.55
CA GLY A 664 -8.24 21.53 21.71
C GLY A 664 -9.37 20.75 21.02
N SER A 665 -9.45 19.42 21.22
CA SER A 665 -10.42 18.54 20.55
C SER A 665 -11.71 18.25 21.34
N GLY A 666 -12.02 19.03 22.38
CA GLY A 666 -13.25 18.86 23.16
C GLY A 666 -14.54 19.00 22.32
N ARG A 667 -15.56 18.19 22.65
CA ARG A 667 -16.94 18.41 22.17
C ARG A 667 -17.40 19.81 22.60
N PRO A 668 -18.27 20.51 21.85
CA PRO A 668 -18.94 21.67 22.38
C PRO A 668 -19.74 21.21 23.60
N GLN A 669 -19.33 21.64 24.81
CA GLN A 669 -20.12 21.39 26.02
C GLN A 669 -21.53 21.93 25.78
N LYS A 670 -22.55 21.16 26.20
CA LYS A 670 -23.91 21.69 26.38
C LYS A 670 -23.79 23.05 27.07
N LYS A 671 -24.45 24.09 26.52
CA LYS A 671 -24.42 25.44 27.09
C LYS A 671 -24.63 25.35 28.60
N MET A 672 -23.62 25.81 29.36
CA MET A 672 -23.68 25.82 30.82
C MET A 672 -24.86 26.68 31.26
N ASP A 673 -25.53 26.24 32.32
CA ASP A 673 -26.64 26.96 32.92
C ASP A 673 -26.20 28.37 33.35
N ALA A 674 -26.96 29.40 32.98
CA ALA A 674 -26.53 30.81 33.07
C ALA A 674 -26.21 31.23 34.51
N ILE A 675 -26.88 30.61 35.49
CA ILE A 675 -26.65 30.83 36.92
C ILE A 675 -25.31 30.23 37.36
N LYS A 676 -24.96 29.05 36.83
CA LYS A 676 -23.68 28.38 37.14
C LYS A 676 -22.51 29.14 36.50
N GLN A 677 -22.75 29.74 35.34
CA GLN A 677 -21.77 30.56 34.63
C GLN A 677 -21.48 31.88 35.37
N SER A 678 -22.51 32.58 35.88
CA SER A 678 -22.32 33.81 36.66
C SER A 678 -21.65 33.55 38.01
N TYR A 679 -21.96 32.43 38.66
CA TYR A 679 -21.31 32.02 39.90
C TYR A 679 -19.82 31.70 39.71
N LEU A 680 -19.47 30.96 38.65
CA LEU A 680 -18.08 30.65 38.31
C LEU A 680 -17.30 31.91 37.90
N GLN A 681 -17.94 32.85 37.20
CA GLN A 681 -17.33 34.13 36.86
C GLN A 681 -16.99 34.95 38.10
N LYS A 682 -17.92 35.04 39.08
CA LYS A 682 -17.63 35.70 40.37
C LYS A 682 -16.46 35.06 41.12
N LYS A 683 -16.42 33.72 41.19
CA LYS A 683 -15.30 33.01 41.83
C LYS A 683 -13.96 33.24 41.11
N LEU A 684 -13.99 33.36 39.78
CA LEU A 684 -12.80 33.66 38.99
C LEU A 684 -12.30 35.07 39.26
N ASP A 685 -13.21 36.05 39.31
CA ASP A 685 -12.87 37.45 39.59
C ASP A 685 -12.35 37.62 41.04
N GLU A 686 -12.94 36.91 42.01
CA GLU A 686 -12.42 36.83 43.39
C GLU A 686 -11.00 36.26 43.42
N LYS A 687 -10.74 35.13 42.75
CA LYS A 687 -9.39 34.54 42.68
C LYS A 687 -8.38 35.43 41.96
N LEU A 688 -8.81 36.16 40.92
CA LEU A 688 -7.95 37.11 40.21
C LEU A 688 -7.63 38.32 41.09
N SER A 689 -8.57 38.77 41.92
CA SER A 689 -8.32 39.82 42.93
C SER A 689 -7.34 39.35 44.03
N GLU A 690 -7.46 38.11 44.50
CA GLU A 690 -6.50 37.53 45.46
C GLU A 690 -5.11 37.40 44.85
N LEU A 691 -5.01 36.97 43.60
CA LEU A 691 -3.74 36.79 42.90
C LEU A 691 -3.08 38.13 42.54
N THR A 692 -3.87 39.17 42.25
CA THR A 692 -3.34 40.53 42.05
C THR A 692 -2.91 41.17 43.36
N ASN A 693 -3.61 40.91 44.48
CA ASN A 693 -3.15 41.32 45.82
C ASN A 693 -1.87 40.59 46.24
N LYS A 694 -1.69 39.32 45.87
CA LYS A 694 -0.43 38.56 46.07
C LYS A 694 0.72 39.02 45.18
N ARG A 695 0.43 39.75 44.08
CA ARG A 695 1.43 40.26 43.11
C ARG A 695 1.85 41.70 43.37
N LYS A 696 1.28 42.40 44.36
CA LYS A 696 1.82 43.69 44.78
C LYS A 696 3.14 43.44 45.53
N PRO A 697 4.28 44.01 45.10
CA PRO A 697 5.52 43.91 45.86
C PRO A 697 5.31 44.58 47.22
N LYS A 698 5.83 43.95 48.30
CA LYS A 698 5.89 44.60 49.63
C LYS A 698 6.57 45.97 49.47
N PRO A 699 6.01 47.06 50.02
CA PRO A 699 6.72 48.33 50.05
C PRO A 699 8.04 48.15 50.81
N LYS A 700 9.11 48.73 50.31
CA LYS A 700 10.34 48.94 51.11
C LYS A 700 10.05 50.11 52.04
N SER A 701 10.07 49.84 53.35
CA SER A 701 9.86 50.72 54.52
C SER A 701 8.57 51.53 54.51
#